data_AF-A0A6A6FAW0-F1
#
_entry.id   AF-A0A6A6FAW0-F1
#
_cell.length_a   1.000
_cell.length_b   1.000
_cell.length_c   1.000
_cell.angle_alpha   90.00
_cell.angle_beta   90.00
_cell.angle_gamma   90.00
#
_symmetry.space_group_name_H-M   'P 1'
#
loop_
_entity.id
_entity.type
_entity.pdbx_description
1 polymer ?
#
loop_
_entity_poly.entity_id
_entity_poly.type
_entity_poly.pdbx_seq_one_letter_code
_entity_poly.pdbx_strand_id
1 'polypeptide(L)'
;MRGFRPSEFYHNAFPDESSPLAALDDTTVQPPQVDQPAPIGRGRLHLLIPATSTNPELCKLLLSAQILGYPTPVLINYGDHEASDGYVQHLAKVEGILRYLEKLEGSEEYQEDLVLIIDGYDIWFQLRPDVLLKRFYAINAAANARVIERYGARIFAEHDMYQSVVFGPDKLCWPVDFSRPACWAVPDSTMPQAAFGPVYEGEDRDKNPAKWLNSGTILGATKDLKDIFNATLEAIHFNHVTDSDQFYLANIFGDQEYQRLKHRPDLLEEAKNRVYYDHEDPNENALIRAEPMTFGKRTEYHIGIDYDSTMFQTLAFWKGQLAWSRQTDSWSPATDAHFVSEKPWEVTISDDILASRPPFESLDSASDHANSTPRGWESVELAYNVLTHQHPVLLHVTGNPEEKFYRKFWWRRMWFQKKAAKLRLATHRLDERLISQEPIANMLWYNAEPTEDAEEIVDGGKGGAWTDRRGWLSWRRLCKDSEEILFQPGDDEPYHPTKIIAHEPLIPPPPEPPIQEAEVSGLESVPGLAPQEGTFPPDGQPQEAAEGVSPAGAAEGLAGVRMTMRQRSWSSAASEGAAQKAEEAASLLTSHDGDISSAAANETAASRTGVRAIVMLQGKPFFFLSFTWILFIVYILHVSTQFLAHTKETHSYFAAFFAGKNPPANLHLVVPASKPDVNLCKVMVSAGILGYPDPVIVNWEEDFDDEKYVEGGSHLAKVTGIAQYFNQLEAGKDDDLVLMIDGYDVWLQLRPQTLVDRYFSINRRADQRIARELGPAAKAHNIHQEIIFGCQKRCWPWTENDPPCYAVPFSSLPDDIYGPDTDTDVGNEANPFIKFRPRFIN
;
A
#
# COMPACT_ATOMS: atom_id res chain seq x y z
N MET A 1 -1.69 -50.57 14.45
CA MET A 1 -1.44 -50.35 13.01
C MET A 1 -0.65 -49.05 12.90
N ARG A 2 0.46 -49.05 12.16
CA ARG A 2 1.46 -47.96 12.20
C ARG A 2 0.92 -46.74 11.45
N GLY A 3 1.04 -45.56 12.08
CA GLY A 3 0.55 -44.29 11.58
C GLY A 3 1.13 -43.91 10.22
N PHE A 4 0.24 -43.40 9.38
CA PHE A 4 0.53 -42.68 8.14
C PHE A 4 1.55 -41.57 8.46
N ARG A 5 2.69 -41.56 7.77
CA ARG A 5 3.71 -40.52 7.96
C ARG A 5 3.44 -39.37 6.99
N PRO A 6 3.38 -38.10 7.44
CA PRO A 6 3.30 -36.93 6.57
C PRO A 6 4.40 -36.91 5.49
N SER A 7 5.54 -37.56 5.74
CA SER A 7 6.62 -37.74 4.76
C SER A 7 6.16 -38.39 3.46
N GLU A 8 5.16 -39.30 3.45
CA GLU A 8 4.69 -39.92 2.20
C GLU A 8 3.89 -38.96 1.32
N PHE A 9 3.23 -37.94 1.89
CA PHE A 9 2.56 -36.90 1.11
C PHE A 9 3.54 -35.97 0.39
N TYR A 10 4.65 -35.64 1.05
CA TYR A 10 5.67 -34.76 0.49
C TYR A 10 6.70 -35.50 -0.39
N HIS A 11 6.86 -36.82 -0.21
CA HIS A 11 7.70 -37.65 -1.08
C HIS A 11 7.01 -38.09 -2.39
N ASN A 12 5.68 -38.26 -2.40
CA ASN A 12 4.96 -38.77 -3.58
C ASN A 12 4.44 -37.68 -4.53
N ALA A 13 4.75 -36.40 -4.29
CA ALA A 13 4.27 -35.27 -5.10
C ALA A 13 5.16 -34.92 -6.31
N PHE A 14 6.22 -35.69 -6.60
CA PHE A 14 7.06 -35.48 -7.78
C PHE A 14 7.22 -36.78 -8.59
N PRO A 15 6.86 -36.79 -9.89
CA PRO A 15 7.47 -37.70 -10.84
C PRO A 15 8.95 -37.32 -11.01
N ASP A 16 9.83 -38.33 -11.03
CA ASP A 16 11.27 -38.19 -11.30
C ASP A 16 11.57 -37.31 -12.53
N GLU A 17 12.67 -36.58 -12.43
CA GLU A 17 13.25 -35.59 -13.35
C GLU A 17 13.10 -35.89 -14.87
N SER A 18 12.63 -34.88 -15.62
CA SER A 18 13.35 -34.25 -16.75
C SER A 18 12.45 -33.33 -17.58
N SER A 19 12.98 -32.18 -18.01
CA SER A 19 12.39 -31.28 -19.02
C SER A 19 13.53 -30.65 -19.83
N PRO A 20 13.40 -30.16 -21.08
CA PRO A 20 12.19 -29.98 -21.92
C PRO A 20 12.32 -30.43 -23.40
N LEU A 21 11.18 -30.48 -24.12
CA LEU A 21 11.01 -30.31 -25.58
C LEU A 21 11.82 -31.22 -26.54
N ALA A 22 11.21 -32.32 -27.01
CA ALA A 22 11.17 -32.74 -28.43
C ALA A 22 10.49 -34.11 -28.60
N ALA A 23 9.88 -34.31 -29.78
CA ALA A 23 9.44 -35.56 -30.41
C ALA A 23 8.07 -36.12 -30.00
N LEU A 24 7.08 -35.76 -30.82
CA LEU A 24 6.10 -36.72 -31.34
C LEU A 24 6.85 -37.95 -31.89
N ASP A 25 6.63 -39.14 -31.31
CA ASP A 25 6.44 -40.33 -32.13
C ASP A 25 5.71 -41.45 -31.39
N ASP A 26 4.90 -42.14 -32.19
CA ASP A 26 4.01 -43.25 -31.90
C ASP A 26 4.82 -44.52 -31.53
N THR A 27 4.59 -45.10 -30.35
CA THR A 27 4.68 -46.56 -30.18
C THR A 27 3.88 -47.04 -28.95
N THR A 28 2.93 -47.91 -29.24
CA THR A 28 2.08 -48.65 -28.32
C THR A 28 2.87 -49.51 -27.33
N VAL A 29 2.82 -49.14 -26.04
CA VAL A 29 3.10 -50.05 -24.91
C VAL A 29 1.89 -49.98 -23.97
N GLN A 30 1.28 -51.14 -23.71
CA GLN A 30 0.11 -51.26 -22.83
C GLN A 30 0.44 -50.75 -21.42
N PRO A 31 -0.40 -49.90 -20.79
CA PRO A 31 -0.16 -49.44 -19.44
C PRO A 31 -0.31 -50.61 -18.45
N PRO A 32 0.52 -50.65 -17.39
CA PRO A 32 0.27 -51.55 -16.27
C PRO A 32 -1.08 -51.19 -15.66
N GLN A 33 -1.87 -52.22 -15.31
CA GLN A 33 -3.11 -52.07 -14.56
C GLN A 33 -2.82 -51.26 -13.30
N VAL A 34 -3.31 -50.01 -13.27
CA VAL A 34 -3.27 -49.17 -12.08
C VAL A 34 -4.29 -49.75 -11.11
N ASP A 35 -3.77 -50.44 -10.10
CA ASP A 35 -4.51 -50.84 -8.90
C ASP A 35 -5.20 -49.61 -8.29
N GLN A 36 -6.35 -49.87 -7.65
CA GLN A 36 -7.37 -48.90 -7.21
C GLN A 36 -6.84 -47.53 -6.72
N PRO A 37 -7.57 -46.42 -6.99
CA PRO A 37 -7.20 -45.10 -6.46
C PRO A 37 -7.05 -45.20 -4.93
N ALA A 38 -5.94 -44.66 -4.42
CA ALA A 38 -5.65 -44.63 -2.99
C ALA A 38 -6.86 -44.08 -2.21
N PRO A 39 -7.17 -44.62 -1.01
CA PRO A 39 -8.31 -44.14 -0.24
C PRO A 39 -8.14 -42.66 0.10
N ILE A 40 -9.16 -41.86 -0.19
CA ILE A 40 -9.20 -40.42 0.15
C ILE A 40 -9.25 -40.29 1.67
N GLY A 41 -8.32 -39.54 2.24
CA GLY A 41 -8.26 -39.30 3.68
C GLY A 41 -9.31 -38.28 4.16
N ARG A 42 -9.41 -38.10 5.48
CA ARG A 42 -10.22 -37.05 6.10
C ARG A 42 -9.35 -36.23 7.03
N GLY A 43 -9.51 -34.91 7.01
CA GLY A 43 -8.83 -34.01 7.94
C GLY A 43 -9.79 -33.00 8.56
N ARG A 44 -9.41 -32.40 9.69
CA ARG A 44 -10.18 -31.30 10.31
C ARG A 44 -9.38 -30.01 10.38
N LEU A 45 -10.09 -28.89 10.27
CA LEU A 45 -9.57 -27.55 10.52
C LEU A 45 -10.13 -27.02 11.84
N HIS A 46 -9.24 -26.60 12.74
CA HIS A 46 -9.56 -25.91 13.98
C HIS A 46 -9.22 -24.43 13.87
N LEU A 47 -9.98 -23.57 14.56
CA LEU A 47 -9.73 -22.12 14.63
C LEU A 47 -9.59 -21.68 16.10
N LEU A 48 -8.41 -21.21 16.48
CA LEU A 48 -8.11 -20.73 17.84
C LEU A 48 -7.87 -19.23 17.83
N ILE A 49 -8.51 -18.54 18.77
CA ILE A 49 -8.44 -17.08 18.89
C ILE A 49 -8.12 -16.72 20.35
N PRO A 50 -6.89 -16.30 20.67
CA PRO A 50 -6.57 -15.74 21.99
C PRO A 50 -7.33 -14.43 22.20
N ALA A 51 -8.29 -14.44 23.12
CA ALA A 51 -9.12 -13.30 23.46
C ALA A 51 -9.66 -13.45 24.89
N THR A 52 -9.33 -12.47 25.73
CA THR A 52 -9.71 -12.38 27.15
C THR A 52 -11.08 -11.74 27.35
N SER A 53 -11.52 -10.90 26.41
CA SER A 53 -12.78 -10.17 26.49
C SER A 53 -13.38 -9.95 25.10
N THR A 54 -14.60 -9.40 25.04
CA THR A 54 -15.22 -9.02 23.77
C THR A 54 -15.14 -7.51 23.56
N ASN A 55 -14.82 -7.12 22.32
CA ASN A 55 -14.89 -5.76 21.83
C ASN A 55 -15.38 -5.77 20.35
N PRO A 56 -15.63 -4.61 19.72
CA PRO A 56 -16.09 -4.56 18.34
C PRO A 56 -15.14 -5.26 17.34
N GLU A 57 -13.83 -5.26 17.57
CA GLU A 57 -12.87 -5.89 16.65
C GLU A 57 -12.93 -7.41 16.71
N LEU A 58 -13.06 -8.01 17.90
CA LEU A 58 -13.31 -9.46 18.01
C LEU A 58 -14.60 -9.82 17.28
N CYS A 59 -15.65 -9.00 17.41
CA CYS A 59 -16.91 -9.25 16.73
C CYS A 59 -16.82 -9.15 15.21
N LYS A 60 -16.00 -8.24 14.66
CA LYS A 60 -15.69 -8.21 13.22
C LYS A 60 -15.01 -9.50 12.76
N LEU A 61 -14.03 -9.98 13.53
CA LEU A 61 -13.35 -11.24 13.26
C LEU A 61 -14.34 -12.42 13.23
N LEU A 62 -15.13 -12.58 14.31
CA LEU A 62 -16.14 -13.65 14.42
C LEU A 62 -17.18 -13.59 13.29
N LEU A 63 -17.63 -12.39 12.92
CA LEU A 63 -18.56 -12.19 11.82
C LEU A 63 -17.97 -12.62 10.47
N SER A 64 -16.73 -12.20 10.19
CA SER A 64 -16.06 -12.56 8.93
C SER A 64 -15.83 -14.07 8.83
N ALA A 65 -15.42 -14.72 9.93
CA ALA A 65 -15.26 -16.17 10.02
C ALA A 65 -16.58 -16.91 9.72
N GLN A 66 -17.68 -16.48 10.36
CA GLN A 66 -19.00 -17.07 10.14
C GLN A 66 -19.49 -16.90 8.69
N ILE A 67 -19.32 -15.72 8.09
CA ILE A 67 -19.80 -15.45 6.72
C ILE A 67 -19.05 -16.32 5.70
N LEU A 68 -17.76 -16.57 5.93
CA LEU A 68 -16.89 -17.32 5.02
C LEU A 68 -16.88 -18.84 5.29
N GLY A 69 -17.57 -19.30 6.34
CA GLY A 69 -17.73 -20.72 6.66
C GLY A 69 -16.49 -21.36 7.29
N TYR A 70 -15.74 -20.58 8.08
CA TYR A 70 -14.67 -21.09 8.94
C TYR A 70 -15.23 -21.93 10.10
N PRO A 71 -14.41 -22.79 10.72
CA PRO A 71 -14.80 -23.50 11.93
C PRO A 71 -15.26 -22.52 13.01
N THR A 72 -16.24 -22.93 13.80
CA THR A 72 -16.65 -22.15 14.97
C THR A 72 -15.43 -22.00 15.91
N PRO A 73 -15.01 -20.77 16.21
CA PRO A 73 -13.74 -20.55 16.88
C PRO A 73 -13.78 -20.97 18.35
N VAL A 74 -12.61 -21.36 18.85
CA VAL A 74 -12.36 -21.55 20.29
C VAL A 74 -11.57 -20.34 20.80
N LEU A 75 -12.20 -19.56 21.68
CA LEU A 75 -11.57 -18.45 22.38
C LEU A 75 -10.68 -19.00 23.49
N ILE A 76 -9.40 -18.64 23.44
CA ILE A 76 -8.41 -19.05 24.43
C ILE A 76 -8.32 -18.00 25.54
N ASN A 77 -8.42 -18.43 26.79
CA ASN A 77 -8.38 -17.61 28.01
C ASN A 77 -9.54 -16.60 28.14
N TYR A 78 -10.69 -16.89 27.55
CA TYR A 78 -11.83 -15.96 27.57
C TYR A 78 -12.43 -15.80 28.97
N GLY A 79 -12.55 -14.54 29.41
CA GLY A 79 -13.08 -14.17 30.72
C GLY A 79 -12.09 -14.33 31.87
N ASP A 80 -10.82 -14.65 31.59
CA ASP A 80 -9.74 -14.53 32.56
C ASP A 80 -9.39 -13.05 32.76
N HIS A 81 -8.89 -12.71 33.95
CA HIS A 81 -8.47 -11.33 34.22
C HIS A 81 -7.17 -11.07 33.47
N GLU A 82 -7.15 -9.99 32.68
CA GLU A 82 -5.89 -9.49 32.15
C GLU A 82 -5.02 -9.06 33.33
N ALA A 83 -3.92 -9.78 33.52
CA ALA A 83 -2.93 -9.39 34.50
C ALA A 83 -2.37 -8.03 34.09
N SER A 84 -2.14 -7.13 35.06
CA SER A 84 -1.43 -5.88 34.79
C SER A 84 0.03 -6.10 34.38
N ASP A 85 0.55 -7.30 34.65
CA ASP A 85 1.88 -7.76 34.27
C ASP A 85 1.82 -8.40 32.87
N GLY A 86 2.50 -7.77 31.91
CA GLY A 86 2.59 -8.25 30.54
C GLY A 86 3.15 -9.67 30.46
N TYR A 87 4.12 -10.02 31.30
CA TYR A 87 4.70 -11.37 31.36
C TYR A 87 3.62 -12.43 31.58
N VAL A 88 2.75 -12.21 32.56
CA VAL A 88 1.68 -13.16 32.93
C VAL A 88 0.65 -13.30 31.82
N GLN A 89 0.32 -12.19 31.14
CA GLN A 89 -0.63 -12.21 30.03
C GLN A 89 -0.10 -12.96 28.81
N HIS A 90 1.17 -12.71 28.45
CA HIS A 90 1.80 -13.33 27.28
C HIS A 90 2.13 -14.81 27.51
N LEU A 91 2.60 -15.17 28.71
CA LEU A 91 2.74 -16.56 29.12
C LEU A 91 1.40 -17.31 29.04
N ALA A 92 0.31 -16.68 29.51
CA ALA A 92 -1.01 -17.27 29.45
C ALA A 92 -1.47 -17.55 28.01
N LYS A 93 -1.10 -16.73 27.02
CA LYS A 93 -1.42 -16.98 25.59
C LYS A 93 -0.78 -18.29 25.12
N VAL A 94 0.53 -18.47 25.34
CA VAL A 94 1.28 -19.67 24.94
C VAL A 94 0.75 -20.90 25.69
N GLU A 95 0.57 -20.82 27.01
CA GLU A 95 0.05 -21.91 27.83
C GLU A 95 -1.38 -22.30 27.45
N GLY A 96 -2.26 -21.32 27.19
CA GLY A 96 -3.65 -21.56 26.82
C GLY A 96 -3.78 -22.30 25.49
N ILE A 97 -3.00 -21.89 24.49
CA ILE A 97 -2.95 -22.56 23.19
C ILE A 97 -2.40 -23.98 23.34
N LEU A 98 -1.25 -24.14 24.01
CA LEU A 98 -0.63 -25.45 24.22
C LEU A 98 -1.59 -26.42 24.91
N ARG A 99 -2.30 -25.97 25.95
CA ARG A 99 -3.30 -26.78 26.67
C ARG A 99 -4.45 -27.23 25.76
N TYR A 100 -4.87 -26.41 24.78
CA TYR A 100 -5.87 -26.84 23.80
C TYR A 100 -5.27 -27.88 22.85
N LEU A 101 -4.08 -27.62 22.31
CA LEU A 101 -3.40 -28.54 21.41
C LEU A 101 -3.23 -29.91 22.08
N GLU A 102 -2.76 -29.97 23.33
CA GLU A 102 -2.58 -31.22 24.09
C GLU A 102 -3.86 -32.05 24.23
N LYS A 103 -5.04 -31.42 24.27
CA LYS A 103 -6.34 -32.10 24.31
C LYS A 103 -6.75 -32.71 22.96
N LEU A 104 -6.16 -32.27 21.85
CA LEU A 104 -6.43 -32.87 20.54
C LEU A 104 -5.78 -34.26 20.50
N GLU A 105 -6.60 -35.29 20.72
CA GLU A 105 -6.23 -36.69 20.56
C GLU A 105 -6.35 -37.10 19.08
N GLY A 106 -5.50 -38.04 18.67
CA GLY A 106 -5.56 -38.61 17.33
C GLY A 106 -6.89 -39.33 17.11
N SER A 107 -7.53 -39.08 15.97
CA SER A 107 -8.78 -39.74 15.58
C SER A 107 -8.51 -40.94 14.68
N GLU A 108 -9.29 -42.02 14.82
CA GLU A 108 -9.31 -43.10 13.81
C GLU A 108 -10.06 -42.66 12.54
N GLU A 109 -10.95 -41.67 12.64
CA GLU A 109 -11.73 -41.12 11.51
C GLU A 109 -10.96 -40.05 10.73
N TYR A 110 -10.24 -39.18 11.44
CA TYR A 110 -9.50 -38.07 10.86
C TYR A 110 -7.99 -38.33 10.93
N GLN A 111 -7.34 -38.32 9.77
CA GLN A 111 -5.92 -38.61 9.62
C GLN A 111 -5.04 -37.40 9.94
N GLU A 112 -5.59 -36.19 9.84
CA GLU A 112 -4.88 -34.93 10.04
C GLU A 112 -5.76 -33.88 10.74
N ASP A 113 -5.16 -33.11 11.62
CA ASP A 113 -5.80 -31.98 12.31
C ASP A 113 -4.92 -30.74 12.08
N LEU A 114 -5.42 -29.81 11.26
CA LEU A 114 -4.79 -28.50 11.06
C LEU A 114 -5.39 -27.49 12.04
N VAL A 115 -4.55 -26.64 12.61
CA VAL A 115 -4.97 -25.61 13.54
C VAL A 115 -4.53 -24.25 13.02
N LEU A 116 -5.52 -23.37 12.76
CA LEU A 116 -5.33 -21.96 12.48
C LEU A 116 -5.38 -21.18 13.80
N ILE A 117 -4.28 -20.53 14.16
CA ILE A 117 -4.16 -19.67 15.34
C ILE A 117 -4.03 -18.23 14.84
N ILE A 118 -4.91 -17.35 15.30
CA ILE A 118 -4.93 -15.95 14.88
C ILE A 118 -5.17 -15.00 16.06
N ASP A 119 -4.58 -13.80 16.00
CA ASP A 119 -4.88 -12.72 16.95
C ASP A 119 -6.35 -12.29 16.92
N GLY A 120 -6.92 -12.01 18.10
CA GLY A 120 -8.36 -11.83 18.27
C GLY A 120 -8.92 -10.43 17.99
N TYR A 121 -8.09 -9.40 17.82
CA TYR A 121 -8.55 -8.01 17.83
C TYR A 121 -8.16 -7.20 16.59
N ASP A 122 -7.55 -7.82 15.58
CA ASP A 122 -7.09 -7.12 14.39
C ASP A 122 -6.95 -7.96 13.13
N ILE A 123 -7.69 -9.06 13.07
CA ILE A 123 -7.74 -9.93 11.88
C ILE A 123 -9.15 -9.97 11.33
N TRP A 124 -9.27 -9.93 10.00
CA TRP A 124 -10.52 -10.18 9.29
C TRP A 124 -10.29 -11.19 8.16
N PHE A 125 -11.22 -12.12 8.01
CA PHE A 125 -11.22 -13.05 6.87
C PHE A 125 -11.81 -12.38 5.63
N GLN A 126 -11.15 -12.58 4.49
CA GLN A 126 -11.58 -12.12 3.17
C GLN A 126 -12.08 -13.27 2.29
N LEU A 127 -11.39 -14.42 2.33
CA LEU A 127 -11.65 -15.60 1.49
C LEU A 127 -11.98 -16.84 2.33
N ARG A 128 -12.51 -17.88 1.69
CA ARG A 128 -13.00 -19.11 2.35
C ARG A 128 -11.88 -20.08 2.77
N PRO A 129 -12.14 -21.02 3.70
CA PRO A 129 -11.14 -21.96 4.19
C PRO A 129 -10.61 -22.97 3.15
N ASP A 130 -11.35 -23.28 2.09
CA ASP A 130 -10.85 -24.12 0.99
C ASP A 130 -9.71 -23.42 0.22
N VAL A 131 -9.79 -22.09 0.03
CA VAL A 131 -8.70 -21.28 -0.53
C VAL A 131 -7.49 -21.29 0.40
N LEU A 132 -7.71 -21.12 1.72
CA LEU A 132 -6.66 -21.22 2.74
C LEU A 132 -5.90 -22.55 2.64
N LEU A 133 -6.62 -23.67 2.61
CA LEU A 133 -6.03 -25.01 2.60
C LEU A 133 -5.26 -25.28 1.30
N LYS A 134 -5.82 -24.90 0.14
CA LYS A 134 -5.12 -25.01 -1.15
C LYS A 134 -3.78 -24.26 -1.12
N ARG A 135 -3.77 -23.03 -0.59
CA ARG A 135 -2.56 -22.20 -0.48
C ARG A 135 -1.57 -22.72 0.55
N PHE A 136 -2.03 -23.21 1.70
CA PHE A 136 -1.17 -23.82 2.72
C PHE A 136 -0.33 -24.96 2.13
N TYR A 137 -0.96 -25.88 1.40
CA TYR A 137 -0.25 -26.99 0.76
C TYR A 137 0.67 -26.52 -0.38
N ALA A 138 0.25 -25.53 -1.18
CA ALA A 138 1.09 -24.96 -2.23
C ALA A 138 2.35 -24.28 -1.66
N ILE A 139 2.21 -23.51 -0.57
CA ILE A 139 3.33 -22.85 0.12
C ILE A 139 4.31 -23.88 0.67
N ASN A 140 3.82 -24.93 1.36
CA ASN A 140 4.67 -25.99 1.91
C ASN A 140 5.39 -26.75 0.79
N ALA A 141 4.71 -27.09 -0.31
CA ALA A 141 5.32 -27.76 -1.46
C ALA A 141 6.42 -26.90 -2.11
N ALA A 142 6.16 -25.62 -2.33
CA ALA A 142 7.13 -24.68 -2.88
C ALA A 142 8.33 -24.47 -1.95
N ALA A 143 8.10 -24.37 -0.63
CA ALA A 143 9.17 -24.28 0.36
C ALA A 143 10.05 -25.53 0.37
N ASN A 144 9.45 -26.71 0.39
CA ASN A 144 10.17 -27.99 0.36
C ASN A 144 11.03 -28.11 -0.91
N ALA A 145 10.49 -27.72 -2.08
CA ALA A 145 11.25 -27.70 -3.33
C ALA A 145 12.47 -26.77 -3.24
N ARG A 146 12.33 -25.56 -2.67
CA ARG A 146 13.46 -24.63 -2.45
C ARG A 146 14.50 -25.18 -1.47
N VAL A 147 14.09 -25.88 -0.41
CA VAL A 147 15.03 -26.52 0.53
C VAL A 147 15.79 -27.65 -0.17
N ILE A 148 15.11 -28.47 -0.97
CA ILE A 148 15.77 -29.53 -1.76
C ILE A 148 16.77 -28.94 -2.76
N GLU A 149 16.41 -27.87 -3.47
CA GLU A 149 17.31 -27.15 -4.38
C GLU A 149 18.52 -26.59 -3.62
N ARG A 150 18.30 -26.01 -2.43
CA ARG A 150 19.33 -25.32 -1.65
C ARG A 150 20.30 -26.28 -0.93
N TYR A 151 19.82 -27.39 -0.40
CA TYR A 151 20.60 -28.31 0.46
C TYR A 151 20.78 -29.71 -0.14
N GLY A 152 20.03 -30.06 -1.18
CA GLY A 152 20.03 -31.38 -1.81
C GLY A 152 19.06 -32.36 -1.15
N ALA A 153 18.45 -33.23 -1.97
CA ALA A 153 17.42 -34.20 -1.54
C ALA A 153 17.87 -35.14 -0.42
N ARG A 154 19.16 -35.51 -0.39
CA ARG A 154 19.72 -36.39 0.67
C ARG A 154 19.70 -35.70 2.04
N ILE A 155 20.16 -34.45 2.12
CA ILE A 155 20.19 -33.70 3.39
C ILE A 155 18.76 -33.43 3.85
N PHE A 156 17.89 -33.03 2.92
CA PHE A 156 16.47 -32.85 3.17
C PHE A 156 15.83 -34.07 3.87
N ALA A 157 16.05 -35.27 3.33
CA ALA A 157 15.48 -36.50 3.88
C ALA A 157 16.16 -36.97 5.18
N GLU A 158 17.50 -36.87 5.29
CA GLU A 158 18.24 -37.32 6.48
C GLU A 158 17.94 -36.48 7.72
N HIS A 159 17.63 -35.19 7.53
CA HIS A 159 17.42 -34.22 8.61
C HIS A 159 15.97 -33.77 8.76
N ASP A 160 15.04 -34.35 8.00
CA ASP A 160 13.61 -34.06 8.07
C ASP A 160 13.28 -32.57 7.79
N MET A 161 14.00 -31.94 6.84
CA MET A 161 13.91 -30.48 6.58
C MET A 161 12.68 -30.07 5.75
N TYR A 162 11.50 -30.59 6.06
CA TYR A 162 10.26 -30.16 5.41
C TYR A 162 9.57 -29.03 6.17
N GLN A 163 8.55 -28.44 5.55
CA GLN A 163 7.68 -27.42 6.13
C GLN A 163 6.26 -27.97 6.31
N SER A 164 5.70 -27.78 7.50
CA SER A 164 4.33 -28.16 7.87
C SER A 164 3.63 -27.12 8.75
N VAL A 165 4.33 -26.03 9.10
CA VAL A 165 3.78 -24.89 9.84
C VAL A 165 4.16 -23.61 9.12
N VAL A 166 3.16 -22.79 8.81
CA VAL A 166 3.31 -21.51 8.11
C VAL A 166 2.91 -20.38 9.04
N PHE A 167 3.80 -19.41 9.21
CA PHE A 167 3.56 -18.17 9.93
C PHE A 167 3.33 -17.01 8.98
N GLY A 168 2.66 -15.97 9.49
CA GLY A 168 2.55 -14.69 8.82
C GLY A 168 3.91 -14.02 8.58
N PRO A 169 4.06 -13.27 7.48
CA PRO A 169 5.25 -12.50 7.19
C PRO A 169 5.29 -11.14 7.90
N ASP A 170 6.49 -10.69 8.23
CA ASP A 170 6.81 -9.35 8.71
C ASP A 170 7.97 -8.72 7.91
N LYS A 171 7.93 -7.40 7.76
CA LYS A 171 8.98 -6.56 7.14
C LYS A 171 9.97 -6.02 8.18
N LEU A 172 9.78 -6.36 9.44
CA LEU A 172 10.65 -6.01 10.54
C LEU A 172 11.00 -7.26 11.36
N CYS A 173 12.29 -7.45 11.66
CA CYS A 173 12.67 -8.44 12.67
C CYS A 173 12.29 -7.93 14.06
N TRP A 174 11.03 -8.11 14.46
CA TRP A 174 10.54 -7.61 15.73
C TRP A 174 10.61 -8.67 16.85
N PRO A 175 11.01 -8.31 18.09
CA PRO A 175 11.72 -7.07 18.48
C PRO A 175 13.10 -6.93 17.82
N VAL A 176 13.53 -5.69 17.53
CA VAL A 176 14.76 -5.46 16.76
C VAL A 176 16.01 -5.79 17.58
N ASP A 177 16.68 -6.87 17.19
CA ASP A 177 18.03 -7.22 17.62
C ASP A 177 18.65 -8.12 16.55
N PHE A 178 19.38 -7.51 15.62
CA PHE A 178 19.97 -8.21 14.49
C PHE A 178 21.11 -9.15 14.87
N SER A 179 21.54 -9.19 16.13
CA SER A 179 22.49 -10.21 16.56
C SER A 179 21.85 -11.59 16.68
N ARG A 180 20.52 -11.67 16.78
CA ARG A 180 19.77 -12.92 16.94
C ARG A 180 19.69 -13.70 15.63
N PRO A 181 19.86 -15.03 15.65
CA PRO A 181 19.62 -15.90 14.49
C PRO A 181 18.25 -15.69 13.83
N ALA A 182 17.23 -15.36 14.64
CA ALA A 182 15.90 -14.98 14.18
C ALA A 182 15.89 -13.87 13.12
N CYS A 183 16.90 -12.98 13.13
CA CYS A 183 17.00 -11.87 12.19
C CYS A 183 17.95 -12.16 11.03
N TRP A 184 19.10 -12.80 11.29
CA TRP A 184 20.15 -12.94 10.28
C TRP A 184 20.25 -14.33 9.64
N ALA A 185 19.87 -15.40 10.34
CA ALA A 185 20.00 -16.77 9.85
C ALA A 185 18.80 -17.24 9.01
N VAL A 186 17.67 -16.52 9.06
CA VAL A 186 16.45 -16.88 8.34
C VAL A 186 16.57 -16.63 6.83
N PRO A 187 15.91 -17.45 5.98
CA PRO A 187 15.95 -17.30 4.52
C PRO A 187 15.46 -15.93 4.05
N ASP A 188 15.95 -15.51 2.89
CA ASP A 188 15.42 -14.34 2.22
C ASP A 188 14.03 -14.57 1.65
N SER A 189 13.34 -13.45 1.45
CA SER A 189 12.06 -13.43 0.75
C SER A 189 12.18 -14.04 -0.65
N THR A 190 11.09 -14.67 -1.10
CA THR A 190 10.92 -15.10 -2.48
C THR A 190 10.73 -13.94 -3.45
N MET A 191 10.41 -12.74 -2.94
CA MET A 191 10.24 -11.55 -3.76
C MET A 191 11.57 -11.04 -4.33
N PRO A 192 11.58 -10.55 -5.59
CA PRO A 192 12.75 -9.88 -6.16
C PRO A 192 13.18 -8.68 -5.31
N GLN A 193 14.49 -8.48 -5.15
CA GLN A 193 15.02 -7.32 -4.40
C GLN A 193 14.56 -5.97 -4.98
N ALA A 194 14.25 -5.92 -6.28
CA ALA A 194 13.74 -4.74 -6.96
C ALA A 194 12.22 -4.51 -6.81
N ALA A 195 11.47 -5.42 -6.16
CA ALA A 195 10.01 -5.34 -6.07
C ALA A 195 9.51 -4.04 -5.40
N PHE A 196 10.32 -3.46 -4.51
CA PHE A 196 9.99 -2.22 -3.79
C PHE A 196 10.65 -0.97 -4.39
N GLY A 197 11.22 -1.09 -5.59
CA GLY A 197 11.98 -0.03 -6.25
C GLY A 197 13.43 0.05 -5.76
N PRO A 198 14.22 1.02 -6.26
CA PRO A 198 15.59 1.22 -5.82
C PRO A 198 15.63 1.58 -4.33
N VAL A 199 16.53 0.92 -3.59
CA VAL A 199 16.87 1.30 -2.22
C VAL A 199 17.65 2.60 -2.29
N TYR A 200 17.00 3.71 -1.93
CA TYR A 200 17.68 4.99 -1.74
C TYR A 200 18.30 5.01 -0.34
N GLU A 201 19.45 5.67 -0.20
CA GLU A 201 20.14 5.83 1.09
C GLU A 201 19.17 6.31 2.18
N GLY A 202 19.02 5.52 3.26
CA GLY A 202 18.08 5.77 4.37
C GLY A 202 17.24 4.56 4.79
N GLU A 203 16.84 4.53 6.07
CA GLU A 203 15.98 3.48 6.63
C GLU A 203 14.52 3.65 6.17
N ASP A 204 14.10 2.89 5.15
CA ASP A 204 12.69 2.85 4.70
C ASP A 204 12.14 1.43 4.79
N ARG A 205 11.53 1.11 5.95
CA ARG A 205 10.98 -0.22 6.25
C ARG A 205 9.83 -0.60 5.32
N ASP A 206 9.12 0.38 4.74
CA ASP A 206 8.03 0.12 3.79
C ASP A 206 8.55 -0.53 2.50
N LYS A 207 9.86 -0.38 2.22
CA LYS A 207 10.54 -0.97 1.05
C LYS A 207 11.24 -2.29 1.33
N ASN A 208 11.24 -2.77 2.57
CA ASN A 208 11.81 -4.07 2.86
C ASN A 208 10.92 -5.18 2.29
N PRO A 209 11.47 -6.23 1.66
CA PRO A 209 10.70 -7.42 1.41
C PRO A 209 10.35 -8.09 2.74
N ALA A 210 9.18 -8.73 2.81
CA ALA A 210 8.82 -9.56 3.95
C ALA A 210 9.83 -10.68 4.13
N LYS A 211 10.41 -10.80 5.33
CA LYS A 211 11.46 -11.77 5.64
C LYS A 211 11.25 -12.48 6.96
N TRP A 212 10.72 -11.78 7.95
CA TRP A 212 10.71 -12.25 9.33
C TRP A 212 9.34 -12.81 9.71
N LEU A 213 9.33 -13.63 10.75
CA LEU A 213 8.12 -14.26 11.27
C LEU A 213 7.26 -13.26 12.04
N ASN A 214 5.96 -13.27 11.78
CA ASN A 214 4.93 -12.60 12.58
C ASN A 214 4.12 -13.65 13.36
N SER A 215 3.94 -13.46 14.68
CA SER A 215 3.24 -14.45 15.53
C SER A 215 1.71 -14.33 15.52
N GLY A 216 1.16 -13.31 14.87
CA GLY A 216 -0.29 -13.04 14.88
C GLY A 216 -1.11 -13.99 14.00
N THR A 217 -0.46 -14.75 13.11
CA THR A 217 -1.11 -15.72 12.21
C THR A 217 -0.24 -16.97 12.06
N ILE A 218 -0.81 -18.14 12.36
CA ILE A 218 -0.12 -19.43 12.31
C ILE A 218 -1.09 -20.49 11.79
N LEU A 219 -0.68 -21.29 10.80
CA LEU A 219 -1.41 -22.48 10.37
C LEU A 219 -0.44 -23.66 10.30
N GLY A 220 -0.80 -24.78 10.90
CA GLY A 220 0.03 -25.98 10.80
C GLY A 220 -0.63 -27.24 11.34
N ALA A 221 0.07 -28.36 11.16
CA ALA A 221 -0.33 -29.64 11.72
C ALA A 221 -0.25 -29.62 13.25
N THR A 222 -1.24 -30.21 13.92
CA THR A 222 -1.35 -30.22 15.38
C THR A 222 -0.09 -30.77 16.05
N LYS A 223 0.52 -31.81 15.47
CA LYS A 223 1.73 -32.43 16.01
C LYS A 223 2.90 -31.44 16.08
N ASP A 224 3.19 -30.76 14.98
CA ASP A 224 4.32 -29.83 14.92
C ASP A 224 4.03 -28.55 15.73
N LEU A 225 2.77 -28.09 15.76
CA LEU A 225 2.36 -26.98 16.63
C LEU A 225 2.55 -27.31 18.12
N LYS A 226 2.24 -28.54 18.57
CA LYS A 226 2.54 -28.98 19.95
C LYS A 226 4.02 -28.87 20.26
N ASP A 227 4.86 -29.34 19.34
CA ASP A 227 6.33 -29.30 19.51
C ASP A 227 6.85 -27.85 19.58
N ILE A 228 6.36 -26.96 18.71
CA ILE A 228 6.74 -25.54 18.69
C ILE A 228 6.30 -24.83 19.98
N PHE A 229 5.06 -25.01 20.41
CA PHE A 229 4.55 -24.32 21.60
C PHE A 229 5.16 -24.86 22.90
N ASN A 230 5.49 -26.16 22.97
CA ASN A 230 6.30 -26.71 24.06
C ASN A 230 7.70 -26.07 24.10
N ALA A 231 8.41 -26.04 22.96
CA ALA A 231 9.73 -25.41 22.89
C ALA A 231 9.68 -23.90 23.24
N THR A 232 8.60 -23.22 22.86
CA THR A 232 8.36 -21.81 23.19
C THR A 232 8.19 -21.63 24.70
N LEU A 233 7.36 -22.47 25.32
CA LEU A 233 7.14 -22.42 26.77
C LEU A 233 8.42 -22.75 27.55
N GLU A 234 9.19 -23.76 27.11
CA GLU A 234 10.50 -24.07 27.67
C GLU A 234 11.49 -22.90 27.56
N ALA A 235 11.53 -22.21 26.41
CA ALA A 235 12.40 -21.05 26.21
C ALA A 235 12.04 -19.90 27.15
N ILE A 236 10.73 -19.63 27.34
CA ILE A 236 10.24 -18.61 28.28
C ILE A 236 10.64 -18.96 29.71
N HIS A 237 10.43 -20.22 30.14
CA HIS A 237 10.79 -20.66 31.49
C HIS A 237 12.29 -20.68 31.75
N PHE A 238 13.10 -21.01 30.73
CA PHE A 238 14.55 -21.05 30.86
C PHE A 238 15.15 -19.66 31.04
N ASN A 239 14.74 -18.69 30.23
CA ASN A 239 15.22 -17.32 30.31
C ASN A 239 14.18 -16.34 29.75
N HIS A 240 13.37 -15.80 30.64
CA HIS A 240 12.42 -14.75 30.29
C HIS A 240 13.15 -13.42 30.03
N VAL A 241 13.14 -12.96 28.77
CA VAL A 241 13.83 -11.73 28.32
C VAL A 241 12.83 -10.61 28.03
N THR A 242 11.69 -10.96 27.43
CA THR A 242 10.67 -10.00 26.97
C THR A 242 9.31 -10.67 26.99
N ASP A 243 8.26 -9.87 27.06
CA ASP A 243 6.88 -10.33 27.01
C ASP A 243 6.39 -10.60 25.57
N SER A 244 7.25 -10.57 24.55
CA SER A 244 6.84 -10.82 23.15
C SER A 244 6.84 -12.32 22.83
N ASP A 245 5.67 -12.89 22.49
CA ASP A 245 5.57 -14.26 21.95
C ASP A 245 6.33 -14.41 20.62
N GLN A 246 6.27 -13.39 19.76
CA GLN A 246 7.03 -13.30 18.51
C GLN A 246 8.54 -13.44 18.74
N PHE A 247 9.09 -12.87 19.83
CA PHE A 247 10.50 -13.02 20.14
C PHE A 247 10.92 -14.48 20.30
N TYR A 248 10.19 -15.26 21.10
CA TYR A 248 10.54 -16.66 21.36
C TYR A 248 10.28 -17.55 20.15
N LEU A 249 9.13 -17.39 19.48
CA LEU A 249 8.80 -18.14 18.27
C LEU A 249 9.80 -17.86 17.14
N ALA A 250 10.18 -16.60 16.93
CA ALA A 250 11.18 -16.23 15.92
C ALA A 250 12.58 -16.77 16.27
N ASN A 251 12.95 -16.87 17.55
CA ASN A 251 14.22 -17.48 17.95
C ASN A 251 14.24 -19.00 17.67
N ILE A 252 13.13 -19.71 17.89
CA ILE A 252 13.01 -21.13 17.51
C ILE A 252 13.18 -21.29 16.00
N PHE A 253 12.54 -20.43 15.20
CA PHE A 253 12.73 -20.41 13.75
C PHE A 253 14.17 -20.06 13.35
N GLY A 254 14.80 -19.09 14.01
CA GLY A 254 16.20 -18.74 13.79
C GLY A 254 17.16 -19.89 14.09
N ASP A 255 16.92 -20.65 15.15
CA ASP A 255 17.73 -21.82 15.53
C ASP A 255 17.59 -22.97 14.51
N GLN A 256 16.37 -23.18 13.98
CA GLN A 256 16.10 -24.10 12.88
C GLN A 256 16.91 -23.73 11.65
N GLU A 257 16.79 -22.49 11.17
CA GLU A 257 17.43 -22.04 9.94
C GLU A 257 18.95 -21.94 10.08
N TYR A 258 19.45 -21.59 11.28
CA TYR A 258 20.88 -21.67 11.58
C TYR A 258 21.41 -23.12 11.45
N GLN A 259 20.70 -24.13 11.96
CA GLN A 259 21.12 -25.52 11.75
C GLN A 259 21.09 -25.93 10.28
N ARG A 260 20.05 -25.53 9.52
CA ARG A 260 19.99 -25.78 8.08
C ARG A 260 21.20 -25.17 7.37
N LEU A 261 21.54 -23.90 7.67
CA LEU A 261 22.71 -23.21 7.10
C LEU A 261 24.05 -23.88 7.40
N LYS A 262 24.22 -24.62 8.51
CA LYS A 262 25.47 -25.35 8.78
C LYS A 262 25.78 -26.44 7.75
N HIS A 263 24.80 -26.89 6.96
CA HIS A 263 25.02 -27.79 5.82
C HIS A 263 25.55 -27.07 4.57
N ARG A 264 25.52 -25.72 4.55
CA ARG A 264 26.00 -24.85 3.48
C ARG A 264 26.89 -23.73 4.06
N PRO A 265 28.16 -24.02 4.39
CA PRO A 265 29.06 -23.05 5.03
C PRO A 265 29.23 -21.75 4.25
N ASP A 266 29.12 -21.81 2.92
CA ASP A 266 29.14 -20.65 2.03
C ASP A 266 27.95 -19.71 2.29
N LEU A 267 26.74 -20.25 2.40
CA LEU A 267 25.53 -19.48 2.68
C LEU A 267 25.49 -19.00 4.14
N LEU A 268 26.04 -19.78 5.08
CA LEU A 268 26.16 -19.37 6.47
C LEU A 268 27.06 -18.13 6.61
N GLU A 269 28.17 -18.10 5.88
CA GLU A 269 29.09 -16.97 5.89
C GLU A 269 28.48 -15.74 5.22
N GLU A 270 27.74 -15.92 4.12
CA GLU A 270 26.96 -14.84 3.49
C GLU A 270 25.93 -14.24 4.46
N ALA A 271 25.17 -15.09 5.16
CA ALA A 271 24.16 -14.66 6.13
C ALA A 271 24.77 -13.85 7.29
N LYS A 272 25.97 -14.23 7.76
CA LYS A 272 26.68 -13.51 8.83
C LYS A 272 27.19 -12.14 8.39
N ASN A 273 27.68 -12.04 7.16
CA ASN A 273 28.28 -10.82 6.62
C ASN A 273 27.26 -9.82 6.07
N ARG A 274 25.98 -10.19 6.01
CA ARG A 274 24.92 -9.28 5.57
C ARG A 274 24.76 -8.12 6.53
N VAL A 275 24.57 -6.93 6.00
CA VAL A 275 24.23 -5.70 6.73
C VAL A 275 22.78 -5.36 6.42
N TYR A 276 21.98 -5.08 7.45
CA TYR A 276 20.56 -4.74 7.27
C TYR A 276 20.30 -3.23 7.30
N TYR A 277 21.10 -2.45 8.04
CA TYR A 277 20.90 -1.01 8.20
C TYR A 277 22.23 -0.25 8.26
N ASP A 278 22.23 1.00 7.82
CA ASP A 278 23.44 1.85 7.73
C ASP A 278 24.13 2.05 9.09
N HIS A 279 23.38 1.94 10.20
CA HIS A 279 23.91 2.03 11.57
C HIS A 279 24.49 0.73 12.11
N GLU A 280 24.38 -0.38 11.37
CA GLU A 280 25.13 -1.62 11.67
C GLU A 280 26.58 -1.55 11.14
N ASP A 281 27.13 -0.35 10.88
CA ASP A 281 28.43 -0.15 10.24
C ASP A 281 29.54 -0.98 10.90
N PRO A 282 30.16 -1.94 10.16
CA PRO A 282 31.22 -2.81 10.67
C PRO A 282 32.47 -2.06 11.17
N ASN A 283 32.62 -0.77 10.87
CA ASN A 283 33.81 0.01 11.26
C ASN A 283 33.73 0.65 12.65
N GLU A 284 32.55 0.76 13.27
CA GLU A 284 32.41 1.34 14.63
C GLU A 284 31.82 0.37 15.66
N ASN A 285 31.07 -0.65 15.24
CA ASN A 285 30.68 -1.80 16.06
C ASN A 285 30.77 -3.06 15.18
N ALA A 286 31.65 -4.00 15.51
CA ALA A 286 31.74 -5.26 14.76
C ALA A 286 30.34 -5.89 14.63
N LEU A 287 29.93 -6.27 13.42
CA LEU A 287 28.66 -6.96 13.16
C LEU A 287 28.56 -8.20 14.08
N ILE A 288 27.78 -8.10 15.16
CA ILE A 288 27.63 -9.19 16.10
C ILE A 288 26.55 -10.11 15.55
N ARG A 289 26.92 -11.34 15.21
CA ARG A 289 25.99 -12.41 14.81
C ARG A 289 26.12 -13.56 15.81
N ALA A 290 25.25 -13.60 16.80
CA ALA A 290 25.32 -14.58 17.88
C ALA A 290 24.92 -15.97 17.38
N GLU A 291 25.81 -16.96 17.54
CA GLU A 291 25.50 -18.35 17.21
C GLU A 291 24.72 -19.02 18.36
N PRO A 292 23.59 -19.69 18.07
CA PRO A 292 22.78 -20.31 19.10
C PRO A 292 23.37 -21.64 19.57
N MET A 293 23.27 -21.90 20.87
CA MET A 293 23.67 -23.17 21.48
C MET A 293 22.63 -24.25 21.21
N THR A 294 22.91 -25.07 20.20
CA THR A 294 21.98 -26.05 19.61
C THR A 294 22.37 -27.51 19.90
N PHE A 295 23.52 -27.75 20.55
CA PHE A 295 23.98 -29.09 20.86
C PHE A 295 23.01 -29.82 21.78
N GLY A 296 22.59 -31.03 21.37
CA GLY A 296 21.68 -31.88 22.15
C GLY A 296 20.23 -31.39 22.22
N LYS A 297 19.87 -30.35 21.47
CA LYS A 297 18.50 -29.82 21.38
C LYS A 297 17.87 -30.20 20.04
N ARG A 298 16.55 -30.34 20.01
CA ARG A 298 15.79 -30.36 18.76
C ARG A 298 15.82 -28.97 18.14
N THR A 299 16.09 -28.92 16.84
CA THR A 299 16.17 -27.67 16.09
C THR A 299 15.23 -27.64 14.89
N GLU A 300 14.84 -28.80 14.36
CA GLU A 300 13.90 -28.87 13.25
C GLU A 300 12.45 -28.94 13.77
N TYR A 301 11.68 -27.90 13.45
CA TYR A 301 10.29 -27.70 13.86
C TYR A 301 9.35 -27.49 12.66
N HIS A 302 9.86 -27.62 11.44
CA HIS A 302 9.11 -27.51 10.20
C HIS A 302 8.41 -26.15 10.00
N ILE A 303 9.00 -25.09 10.58
CA ILE A 303 8.51 -23.71 10.49
C ILE A 303 8.88 -23.10 9.14
N GLY A 304 7.96 -22.34 8.55
CA GLY A 304 8.24 -21.38 7.48
C GLY A 304 7.26 -20.22 7.43
N ILE A 305 7.39 -19.39 6.38
CA ILE A 305 6.72 -18.08 6.25
C ILE A 305 5.96 -18.01 4.92
N ASP A 306 4.76 -17.42 4.94
CA ASP A 306 4.01 -17.02 3.74
C ASP A 306 4.60 -15.74 3.13
N TYR A 307 5.77 -15.84 2.50
CA TYR A 307 6.53 -14.68 2.00
C TYR A 307 5.74 -13.78 1.03
N ASP A 308 4.89 -14.37 0.19
CA ASP A 308 4.11 -13.66 -0.83
C ASP A 308 2.77 -13.12 -0.30
N SER A 309 2.51 -13.27 1.01
CA SER A 309 1.26 -12.87 1.68
C SER A 309 0.00 -13.41 1.00
N THR A 310 0.05 -14.67 0.55
CA THR A 310 -1.07 -15.30 -0.17
C THR A 310 -2.19 -15.72 0.79
N MET A 311 -1.86 -16.10 2.01
CA MET A 311 -2.81 -16.42 3.08
C MET A 311 -2.90 -15.25 4.06
N PHE A 312 -1.76 -14.75 4.51
CA PHE A 312 -1.64 -13.84 5.65
C PHE A 312 -1.04 -12.50 5.21
N GLN A 313 -1.88 -11.46 5.13
CA GLN A 313 -1.45 -10.10 4.80
C GLN A 313 -1.39 -9.21 6.03
N THR A 314 -0.19 -8.95 6.52
CA THR A 314 0.10 -7.95 7.55
C THR A 314 -0.01 -6.55 6.96
N LEU A 315 -0.66 -5.60 7.65
CA LEU A 315 -0.77 -4.21 7.18
C LEU A 315 0.47 -3.36 7.52
N ALA A 316 1.13 -3.65 8.64
CA ALA A 316 2.33 -2.93 9.06
C ALA A 316 3.37 -2.88 7.92
N PHE A 317 3.75 -1.67 7.51
CA PHE A 317 4.70 -1.40 6.42
C PHE A 317 4.22 -1.87 5.02
N TRP A 318 2.96 -2.29 4.86
CA TRP A 318 2.38 -2.78 3.60
C TRP A 318 1.28 -1.87 3.04
N LYS A 319 0.80 -0.87 3.80
CA LYS A 319 -0.37 -0.06 3.44
C LYS A 319 -0.31 0.53 2.03
N GLY A 320 0.88 0.98 1.59
CA GLY A 320 1.08 1.63 0.30
C GLY A 320 1.06 0.65 -0.89
N GLN A 321 1.11 -0.66 -0.63
CA GLN A 321 1.11 -1.72 -1.63
C GLN A 321 -0.20 -2.52 -1.65
N LEU A 322 -1.21 -2.06 -0.92
CA LEU A 322 -2.54 -2.67 -0.92
C LEU A 322 -3.52 -1.78 -1.66
N ALA A 323 -4.11 -2.34 -2.72
CA ALA A 323 -5.25 -1.75 -3.41
C ALA A 323 -6.52 -2.52 -3.02
N TRP A 324 -7.68 -1.93 -3.31
CA TRP A 324 -8.88 -2.74 -3.41
C TRP A 324 -9.56 -2.46 -4.73
N SER A 325 -10.01 -3.52 -5.37
CA SER A 325 -10.55 -3.46 -6.72
C SER A 325 -11.47 -4.65 -6.97
N ARG A 326 -12.26 -4.52 -8.04
CA ARG A 326 -13.01 -5.63 -8.64
C ARG A 326 -12.32 -6.01 -9.94
N GLN A 327 -12.21 -7.29 -10.24
CA GLN A 327 -11.72 -7.72 -11.55
C GLN A 327 -12.63 -7.21 -12.68
N THR A 328 -13.94 -7.10 -12.45
CA THR A 328 -14.87 -6.49 -13.43
C THR A 328 -14.59 -5.01 -13.73
N ASP A 329 -13.82 -4.33 -12.88
CA ASP A 329 -13.34 -2.96 -13.15
C ASP A 329 -11.96 -2.94 -13.83
N SER A 330 -11.20 -4.04 -13.82
CA SER A 330 -9.94 -4.17 -14.55
C SER A 330 -10.23 -4.57 -16.01
N TRP A 331 -9.47 -3.99 -16.94
CA TRP A 331 -9.57 -4.35 -18.35
C TRP A 331 -8.19 -4.43 -18.98
N SER A 332 -7.98 -5.51 -19.73
CA SER A 332 -6.82 -5.70 -20.60
C SER A 332 -7.28 -5.96 -22.04
N PRO A 333 -6.75 -5.23 -23.03
CA PRO A 333 -6.99 -5.51 -24.44
C PRO A 333 -6.47 -6.88 -24.84
N ALA A 334 -7.08 -7.47 -25.87
CA ALA A 334 -6.61 -8.71 -26.48
C ALA A 334 -5.14 -8.58 -26.92
N THR A 335 -4.43 -9.72 -26.90
CA THR A 335 -2.98 -9.94 -26.99
C THR A 335 -2.25 -9.36 -28.22
N ASP A 336 -2.95 -8.68 -29.13
CA ASP A 336 -2.38 -8.08 -30.35
C ASP A 336 -1.77 -6.69 -30.12
N ALA A 337 -1.88 -6.13 -28.91
CA ALA A 337 -1.11 -4.96 -28.51
C ALA A 337 0.30 -5.39 -28.08
N HIS A 338 1.26 -5.38 -29.01
CA HIS A 338 2.68 -5.67 -28.76
C HIS A 338 3.29 -4.82 -27.63
N PHE A 339 3.15 -5.25 -26.37
CA PHE A 339 4.01 -4.94 -25.22
C PHE A 339 3.57 -5.82 -24.04
N VAL A 340 4.27 -6.93 -23.81
CA VAL A 340 4.13 -7.77 -22.61
C VAL A 340 5.02 -7.16 -21.53
N SER A 341 4.55 -6.07 -20.93
CA SER A 341 4.86 -5.78 -19.53
C SER A 341 3.63 -6.25 -18.78
N GLU A 342 3.80 -7.05 -17.73
CA GLU A 342 2.75 -7.27 -16.73
C GLU A 342 2.18 -5.89 -16.39
N LYS A 343 0.90 -5.68 -16.71
CA LYS A 343 0.24 -4.39 -16.53
C LYS A 343 -0.14 -4.31 -15.05
N PRO A 344 0.43 -3.40 -14.24
CA PRO A 344 0.16 -3.36 -12.81
C PRO A 344 -1.30 -3.08 -12.43
N TRP A 345 -2.13 -2.68 -13.40
CA TRP A 345 -3.57 -2.45 -13.26
C TRP A 345 -4.44 -3.66 -13.65
N GLU A 346 -3.84 -4.73 -14.19
CA GLU A 346 -4.55 -5.97 -14.53
C GLU A 346 -4.68 -6.85 -13.28
N VAL A 347 -5.79 -6.68 -12.58
CA VAL A 347 -6.13 -7.52 -11.42
C VAL A 347 -6.87 -8.75 -11.92
N THR A 348 -6.26 -9.91 -11.74
CA THR A 348 -6.85 -11.22 -12.08
C THR A 348 -7.11 -12.01 -10.81
N ILE A 349 -8.32 -12.54 -10.65
CA ILE A 349 -8.65 -13.45 -9.55
C ILE A 349 -8.12 -14.84 -9.88
N SER A 350 -7.40 -15.42 -8.92
CA SER A 350 -6.81 -16.75 -9.01
C SER A 350 -7.88 -17.85 -9.11
N ASP A 351 -7.57 -18.93 -9.83
CA ASP A 351 -8.48 -20.06 -10.07
C ASP A 351 -8.99 -20.72 -8.77
N ASP A 352 -8.18 -20.72 -7.71
CA ASP A 352 -8.56 -21.27 -6.41
C ASP A 352 -9.72 -20.50 -5.76
N ILE A 353 -9.78 -19.18 -5.99
CA ILE A 353 -10.89 -18.31 -5.56
C ILE A 353 -12.10 -18.53 -6.46
N LEU A 354 -11.92 -18.55 -7.78
CA LEU A 354 -13.01 -18.77 -8.74
C LEU A 354 -13.71 -20.12 -8.54
N ALA A 355 -12.95 -21.15 -8.17
CA ALA A 355 -13.47 -22.48 -7.84
C ALA A 355 -14.13 -22.55 -6.44
N SER A 356 -13.93 -21.55 -5.58
CA SER A 356 -14.58 -21.48 -4.27
C SER A 356 -16.01 -20.99 -4.39
N ARG A 357 -16.86 -21.37 -3.41
CA ARG A 357 -18.27 -20.95 -3.35
C ARG A 357 -18.41 -19.44 -3.58
N PRO A 358 -19.18 -18.98 -4.60
CA PRO A 358 -19.27 -17.58 -4.95
C PRO A 358 -19.83 -16.69 -3.82
N PRO A 359 -19.55 -15.37 -3.86
CA PRO A 359 -20.11 -14.42 -2.94
C PRO A 359 -21.64 -14.42 -2.98
N PHE A 360 -22.27 -14.22 -1.82
CA PHE A 360 -23.72 -14.08 -1.67
C PHE A 360 -24.59 -15.30 -2.02
N GLU A 361 -24.04 -16.43 -2.48
CA GLU A 361 -24.81 -17.65 -2.80
C GLU A 361 -25.69 -18.12 -1.63
N SER A 362 -25.24 -17.89 -0.39
CA SER A 362 -26.01 -18.18 0.82
C SER A 362 -27.34 -17.42 0.91
N LEU A 363 -27.44 -16.24 0.30
CA LEU A 363 -28.67 -15.46 0.24
C LEU A 363 -29.64 -16.00 -0.81
N ASP A 364 -29.12 -16.48 -1.94
CA ASP A 364 -29.93 -17.04 -3.03
C ASP A 364 -30.53 -18.38 -2.59
N SER A 365 -29.76 -19.18 -1.86
CA SER A 365 -30.25 -20.41 -1.21
C SER A 365 -31.33 -20.16 -0.15
N ALA A 366 -31.42 -18.93 0.38
CA ALA A 366 -32.37 -18.54 1.41
C ALA A 366 -33.63 -17.82 0.87
N SER A 367 -33.68 -17.50 -0.43
CA SER A 367 -34.78 -16.76 -1.06
C SER A 367 -35.25 -17.39 -2.37
N ASP A 368 -36.56 -17.68 -2.49
CA ASP A 368 -37.23 -18.22 -3.70
C ASP A 368 -37.30 -17.19 -4.87
N HIS A 369 -36.32 -16.29 -5.01
CA HIS A 369 -36.33 -15.22 -6.02
C HIS A 369 -35.16 -15.38 -7.00
N ALA A 370 -35.42 -16.20 -8.02
CA ALA A 370 -34.54 -16.59 -9.13
C ALA A 370 -34.15 -15.47 -10.12
N ASN A 371 -34.07 -14.20 -9.71
CA ASN A 371 -33.91 -13.07 -10.66
C ASN A 371 -32.64 -12.21 -10.50
N SER A 372 -31.68 -12.59 -9.65
CA SER A 372 -30.32 -12.09 -9.78
C SER A 372 -29.37 -13.26 -9.84
N THR A 373 -28.71 -13.49 -10.98
CA THR A 373 -27.52 -14.34 -11.03
C THR A 373 -26.57 -13.91 -9.91
N PRO A 374 -26.16 -14.79 -8.99
CA PRO A 374 -25.12 -14.47 -8.03
C PRO A 374 -23.91 -13.98 -8.82
N ARG A 375 -23.51 -12.74 -8.57
CA ARG A 375 -22.30 -12.23 -9.21
C ARG A 375 -21.12 -12.98 -8.58
N GLY A 376 -20.23 -13.55 -9.41
CA GLY A 376 -19.10 -14.33 -8.94
C GLY A 376 -18.04 -13.45 -8.25
N TRP A 377 -16.92 -14.07 -7.86
CA TRP A 377 -15.83 -13.38 -7.17
C TRP A 377 -15.29 -12.17 -7.95
N GLU A 378 -15.37 -12.21 -9.29
CA GLU A 378 -14.95 -11.11 -10.18
C GLU A 378 -15.71 -9.79 -9.97
N SER A 379 -16.88 -9.86 -9.34
CA SER A 379 -17.79 -8.73 -9.16
C SER A 379 -17.66 -8.00 -7.82
N VAL A 380 -16.90 -8.57 -6.88
CA VAL A 380 -16.78 -8.03 -5.52
C VAL A 380 -15.43 -7.39 -5.28
N GLU A 381 -15.42 -6.36 -4.44
CA GLU A 381 -14.18 -5.66 -4.10
C GLU A 381 -13.36 -6.51 -3.13
N LEU A 382 -12.13 -6.81 -3.50
CA LEU A 382 -11.18 -7.55 -2.67
C LEU A 382 -9.91 -6.70 -2.46
N ALA A 383 -9.32 -6.79 -1.27
CA ALA A 383 -7.97 -6.33 -1.05
C ALA A 383 -7.00 -7.14 -1.91
N TYR A 384 -6.07 -6.45 -2.54
CA TYR A 384 -5.12 -6.97 -3.50
C TYR A 384 -3.73 -6.41 -3.21
N ASN A 385 -2.74 -7.30 -3.10
CA ASN A 385 -1.35 -6.92 -2.98
C ASN A 385 -0.78 -6.63 -4.37
N VAL A 386 -0.49 -5.35 -4.64
CA VAL A 386 -0.06 -4.89 -5.97
C VAL A 386 1.36 -5.34 -6.34
N LEU A 387 2.13 -5.88 -5.38
CA LEU A 387 3.48 -6.38 -5.64
C LEU A 387 3.50 -7.88 -5.87
N THR A 388 2.77 -8.65 -5.05
CA THR A 388 2.74 -10.12 -5.17
C THR A 388 1.66 -10.59 -6.14
N HIS A 389 0.77 -9.69 -6.54
CA HIS A 389 -0.40 -9.95 -7.38
C HIS A 389 -1.36 -10.95 -6.74
N GLN A 390 -1.46 -10.94 -5.41
CA GLN A 390 -2.28 -11.88 -4.64
C GLN A 390 -3.46 -11.20 -3.95
N HIS A 391 -4.56 -11.94 -3.87
CA HIS A 391 -5.70 -11.61 -3.01
C HIS A 391 -5.56 -12.40 -1.71
N PRO A 392 -5.12 -11.81 -0.58
CA PRO A 392 -4.89 -12.57 0.63
C PRO A 392 -6.16 -13.19 1.20
N VAL A 393 -6.01 -14.31 1.92
CA VAL A 393 -7.13 -14.99 2.58
C VAL A 393 -7.64 -14.19 3.78
N LEU A 394 -6.73 -13.60 4.57
CA LEU A 394 -7.06 -12.74 5.69
C LEU A 394 -6.16 -11.50 5.73
N LEU A 395 -6.68 -10.45 6.37
CA LEU A 395 -5.98 -9.20 6.62
C LEU A 395 -5.66 -9.09 8.10
N HIS A 396 -4.39 -8.91 8.46
CA HIS A 396 -3.93 -8.60 9.81
C HIS A 396 -3.62 -7.11 9.89
N VAL A 397 -4.59 -6.33 10.38
CA VAL A 397 -4.59 -4.87 10.43
C VAL A 397 -3.80 -4.37 11.66
N THR A 398 -2.58 -4.86 11.81
CA THR A 398 -1.60 -4.47 12.85
C THR A 398 -0.72 -3.31 12.37
N GLY A 399 0.13 -2.80 13.26
CA GLY A 399 1.07 -1.70 12.96
C GLY A 399 1.01 -0.53 13.94
N ASN A 400 1.48 0.63 13.49
CA ASN A 400 1.46 1.87 14.25
C ASN A 400 0.03 2.44 14.41
N PRO A 401 -0.21 3.47 15.25
CA PRO A 401 -1.54 4.03 15.45
C PRO A 401 -2.25 4.51 14.17
N GLU A 402 -1.51 5.01 13.18
CA GLU A 402 -2.09 5.42 11.89
C GLU A 402 -2.55 4.22 11.08
N GLU A 403 -1.76 3.14 11.04
CA GLU A 403 -2.12 1.90 10.37
C GLU A 403 -3.32 1.22 11.03
N LYS A 404 -3.37 1.24 12.37
CA LYS A 404 -4.51 0.73 13.14
C LYS A 404 -5.81 1.49 12.83
N PHE A 405 -5.73 2.74 12.38
CA PHE A 405 -6.91 3.54 12.03
C PHE A 405 -7.66 2.98 10.80
N TYR A 406 -6.98 2.21 9.93
CA TYR A 406 -7.63 1.51 8.82
C TYR A 406 -8.63 0.43 9.29
N ARG A 407 -8.57 -0.02 10.55
CA ARG A 407 -9.58 -0.92 11.14
C ARG A 407 -11.00 -0.37 11.05
N LYS A 408 -11.13 0.96 11.03
CA LYS A 408 -12.41 1.65 10.85
C LYS A 408 -12.80 1.73 9.36
N PHE A 409 -11.91 2.23 8.52
CA PHE A 409 -12.22 2.53 7.12
C PHE A 409 -12.33 1.30 6.24
N TRP A 410 -11.39 0.36 6.36
CA TRP A 410 -11.34 -0.81 5.49
C TRP A 410 -12.42 -1.84 5.81
N TRP A 411 -12.95 -1.84 7.04
CA TRP A 411 -14.09 -2.69 7.38
C TRP A 411 -15.27 -2.47 6.43
N ARG A 412 -15.51 -1.22 6.00
CA ARG A 412 -16.59 -0.83 5.07
C ARG A 412 -16.38 -1.39 3.65
N ARG A 413 -15.14 -1.72 3.29
CA ARG A 413 -14.75 -2.25 1.96
C ARG A 413 -14.87 -3.76 1.86
N MET A 414 -14.97 -4.47 2.99
CA MET A 414 -15.20 -5.92 2.98
C MET A 414 -16.43 -6.25 2.13
N TRP A 415 -16.29 -7.14 1.15
CA TRP A 415 -17.33 -7.39 0.14
C TRP A 415 -18.70 -7.73 0.73
N PHE A 416 -18.72 -8.38 1.90
CA PHE A 416 -19.94 -8.77 2.59
C PHE A 416 -20.56 -7.65 3.44
N GLN A 417 -19.85 -6.55 3.71
CA GLN A 417 -20.20 -5.58 4.77
C GLN A 417 -21.63 -5.04 4.62
N LYS A 418 -21.99 -4.57 3.42
CA LYS A 418 -23.33 -4.01 3.13
C LYS A 418 -24.48 -5.01 3.33
N LYS A 419 -24.18 -6.32 3.28
CA LYS A 419 -25.16 -7.41 3.46
C LYS A 419 -24.85 -8.26 4.70
N ALA A 420 -23.95 -7.82 5.58
CA ALA A 420 -23.37 -8.66 6.63
C ALA A 420 -24.43 -9.24 7.58
N ALA A 421 -25.42 -8.45 8.00
CA ALA A 421 -26.50 -8.94 8.86
C ALA A 421 -27.34 -10.04 8.18
N LYS A 422 -27.67 -9.87 6.89
CA LYS A 422 -28.43 -10.86 6.11
C LYS A 422 -27.61 -12.12 5.87
N LEU A 423 -26.34 -11.97 5.50
CA LEU A 423 -25.41 -13.07 5.27
C LEU A 423 -25.20 -13.89 6.54
N ARG A 424 -24.99 -13.23 7.68
CA ARG A 424 -24.88 -13.90 8.98
C ARG A 424 -26.08 -14.79 9.26
N LEU A 425 -27.30 -14.29 9.03
CA LEU A 425 -28.53 -15.06 9.22
C LEU A 425 -28.67 -16.21 8.21
N ALA A 426 -28.24 -16.01 6.96
CA ALA A 426 -28.33 -17.01 5.91
C ALA A 426 -27.36 -18.18 6.13
N THR A 427 -26.15 -17.94 6.64
CA THR A 427 -25.16 -19.00 6.86
C THR A 427 -25.56 -20.01 7.94
N HIS A 428 -26.48 -19.66 8.85
CA HIS A 428 -27.04 -20.63 9.82
C HIS A 428 -27.71 -21.84 9.14
N ARG A 429 -28.24 -21.66 7.92
CA ARG A 429 -28.97 -22.71 7.18
C ARG A 429 -28.06 -23.60 6.32
N LEU A 430 -26.80 -23.23 6.14
CA LEU A 430 -25.87 -23.95 5.26
C LEU A 430 -25.17 -25.06 6.02
N ASP A 431 -25.05 -26.26 5.47
CA ASP A 431 -24.16 -27.27 6.03
C ASP A 431 -22.72 -26.97 5.62
N GLU A 432 -21.97 -26.31 6.50
CA GLU A 432 -20.57 -25.94 6.30
C GLU A 432 -19.62 -26.89 7.04
N ARG A 433 -20.07 -28.11 7.40
CA ARG A 433 -19.20 -29.12 8.00
C ARG A 433 -18.08 -29.53 7.07
N LEU A 434 -18.42 -29.80 5.81
CA LEU A 434 -17.45 -30.13 4.76
C LEU A 434 -16.98 -28.83 4.10
N ILE A 435 -15.68 -28.55 4.15
CA ILE A 435 -15.08 -27.30 3.64
C ILE A 435 -15.10 -27.28 2.10
N SER A 436 -14.77 -28.42 1.48
CA SER A 436 -14.70 -28.61 0.03
C SER A 436 -15.18 -30.01 -0.35
N GLN A 437 -15.96 -30.10 -1.43
CA GLN A 437 -16.35 -31.38 -2.04
C GLN A 437 -15.17 -32.03 -2.77
N GLU A 438 -14.26 -31.21 -3.30
CA GLU A 438 -13.04 -31.68 -3.93
C GLU A 438 -11.97 -31.94 -2.87
N PRO A 439 -11.28 -33.10 -2.91
CA PRO A 439 -10.17 -33.38 -2.01
C PRO A 439 -9.03 -32.37 -2.19
N ILE A 440 -8.52 -31.83 -1.09
CA ILE A 440 -7.35 -30.94 -1.07
C ILE A 440 -6.22 -31.71 -0.41
N ALA A 441 -5.09 -31.86 -1.11
CA ALA A 441 -4.02 -32.78 -0.71
C ALA A 441 -4.57 -34.17 -0.37
N ASN A 442 -5.33 -34.77 -1.30
CA ASN A 442 -5.92 -36.11 -1.21
C ASN A 442 -6.71 -36.37 0.11
N MET A 443 -7.29 -35.31 0.70
CA MET A 443 -8.14 -35.38 1.88
C MET A 443 -9.42 -34.55 1.71
N LEU A 444 -10.52 -35.07 2.24
CA LEU A 444 -11.73 -34.29 2.48
C LEU A 444 -11.59 -33.55 3.81
N TRP A 445 -11.80 -32.24 3.78
CA TRP A 445 -11.59 -31.37 4.94
C TRP A 445 -12.89 -30.99 5.61
N TYR A 446 -12.93 -31.14 6.93
CA TYR A 446 -14.08 -30.83 7.76
C TYR A 446 -13.75 -29.69 8.73
N ASN A 447 -14.72 -28.85 9.02
CA ASN A 447 -14.63 -27.94 10.15
C ASN A 447 -14.67 -28.75 11.45
N ALA A 448 -13.76 -28.47 12.39
CA ALA A 448 -13.77 -29.12 13.68
C ALA A 448 -14.99 -28.70 14.52
N GLU A 449 -15.80 -29.66 14.93
CA GLU A 449 -16.90 -29.47 15.89
C GLU A 449 -16.43 -29.90 17.28
N PRO A 450 -16.64 -29.10 18.34
CA PRO A 450 -16.36 -29.54 19.69
C PRO A 450 -17.27 -30.70 20.09
N THR A 451 -16.67 -31.72 20.71
CA THR A 451 -17.24 -33.06 20.89
C THR A 451 -18.24 -33.19 22.04
N GLU A 452 -18.55 -32.12 22.77
CA GLU A 452 -19.49 -32.13 23.89
C GLU A 452 -20.55 -31.04 23.66
N ASP A 453 -21.82 -31.42 23.66
CA ASP A 453 -23.02 -30.55 23.59
C ASP A 453 -23.33 -29.83 22.27
N ALA A 454 -22.58 -30.04 21.18
CA ALA A 454 -22.85 -29.40 19.88
C ALA A 454 -24.26 -29.71 19.33
N GLU A 455 -24.79 -30.91 19.59
CA GLU A 455 -26.14 -31.33 19.18
C GLU A 455 -27.25 -30.65 20.00
N GLU A 456 -26.96 -30.15 21.20
CA GLU A 456 -27.93 -29.47 22.08
C GLU A 456 -27.97 -27.95 21.83
N ILE A 457 -27.02 -27.41 21.07
CA ILE A 457 -26.91 -25.98 20.75
C ILE A 457 -27.61 -25.70 19.42
N VAL A 458 -28.51 -24.70 19.42
CA VAL A 458 -29.22 -24.24 18.21
C VAL A 458 -28.23 -23.97 17.06
N ASP A 459 -28.53 -24.52 15.89
CA ASP A 459 -27.75 -24.43 14.65
C ASP A 459 -26.30 -24.96 14.76
N GLY A 460 -26.01 -25.88 15.69
CA GLY A 460 -24.69 -26.51 15.85
C GLY A 460 -23.59 -25.55 16.33
N GLY A 461 -23.98 -24.46 17.00
CA GLY A 461 -23.02 -23.43 17.44
C GLY A 461 -22.55 -22.51 16.31
N LYS A 462 -23.36 -22.27 15.28
CA LYS A 462 -23.03 -21.25 14.28
C LYS A 462 -23.21 -19.84 14.84
N GLY A 463 -22.25 -18.97 14.55
CA GLY A 463 -22.28 -17.55 14.91
C GLY A 463 -22.00 -17.21 16.37
N GLY A 464 -21.47 -18.14 17.16
CA GLY A 464 -20.90 -17.83 18.46
C GLY A 464 -19.44 -18.28 18.53
N ALA A 465 -18.95 -18.53 19.74
CA ALA A 465 -17.62 -19.08 19.96
C ALA A 465 -17.61 -20.03 21.15
N TRP A 466 -16.77 -21.04 21.08
CA TRP A 466 -16.44 -21.88 22.22
C TRP A 466 -15.37 -21.19 23.07
N THR A 467 -15.22 -21.62 24.31
CA THR A 467 -14.12 -21.19 25.17
C THR A 467 -13.36 -22.41 25.65
N ASP A 468 -12.06 -22.27 25.85
CA ASP A 468 -11.19 -23.35 26.33
C ASP A 468 -11.55 -23.88 27.73
N ARG A 469 -12.36 -23.12 28.50
CA ARG A 469 -12.70 -23.42 29.91
C ARG A 469 -14.18 -23.30 30.30
N ARG A 470 -15.02 -22.55 29.58
CA ARG A 470 -16.37 -22.13 30.04
C ARG A 470 -17.50 -22.50 29.06
N GLY A 471 -17.23 -23.40 28.12
CA GLY A 471 -18.22 -23.90 27.15
C GLY A 471 -18.62 -22.87 26.08
N TRP A 472 -19.83 -23.01 25.56
CA TRP A 472 -20.37 -22.25 24.44
C TRP A 472 -20.81 -20.81 24.80
N LEU A 473 -20.51 -19.85 23.92
CA LEU A 473 -20.98 -18.45 23.98
C LEU A 473 -21.72 -18.08 22.69
N SER A 474 -22.98 -17.66 22.80
CA SER A 474 -23.79 -17.25 21.65
C SER A 474 -23.38 -15.89 21.07
N TRP A 475 -23.70 -15.65 19.79
CA TRP A 475 -23.57 -14.33 19.14
C TRP A 475 -24.08 -13.20 20.02
N ARG A 476 -25.30 -13.36 20.55
CA ARG A 476 -25.98 -12.34 21.36
C ARG A 476 -25.22 -12.03 22.65
N ARG A 477 -24.51 -13.02 23.21
CA ARG A 477 -23.70 -12.82 24.42
C ARG A 477 -22.38 -12.12 24.13
N LEU A 478 -21.79 -12.36 22.97
CA LEU A 478 -20.52 -11.77 22.55
C LEU A 478 -20.74 -10.38 21.96
N CYS A 479 -21.58 -10.28 20.93
CA CYS A 479 -21.53 -9.19 19.95
C CYS A 479 -22.75 -8.30 19.87
N LYS A 480 -23.80 -8.54 20.67
CA LYS A 480 -25.03 -7.74 20.62
C LYS A 480 -24.75 -6.23 20.75
N ASP A 481 -23.87 -5.86 21.68
CA ASP A 481 -23.57 -4.45 21.95
C ASP A 481 -22.69 -3.79 20.87
N SER A 482 -22.15 -4.57 19.93
CA SER A 482 -21.34 -4.10 18.82
C SER A 482 -22.06 -4.14 17.46
N GLU A 483 -23.29 -4.67 17.40
CA GLU A 483 -24.01 -4.87 16.13
C GLU A 483 -24.17 -3.59 15.29
N GLU A 484 -24.38 -2.44 15.94
CA GLU A 484 -24.47 -1.15 15.25
C GLU A 484 -23.16 -0.81 14.52
N ILE A 485 -22.02 -0.93 15.19
CA ILE A 485 -20.70 -0.67 14.60
C ILE A 485 -20.37 -1.67 13.49
N LEU A 486 -20.79 -2.93 13.65
CA LEU A 486 -20.54 -4.00 12.69
C LEU A 486 -21.32 -3.82 11.38
N PHE A 487 -22.63 -3.58 11.51
CA PHE A 487 -23.56 -3.57 10.37
C PHE A 487 -23.80 -2.16 9.80
N GLN A 488 -23.63 -1.12 10.61
CA GLN A 488 -23.77 0.28 10.23
C GLN A 488 -22.54 1.09 10.68
N PRO A 489 -21.32 0.73 10.23
CA PRO A 489 -20.16 1.58 10.44
C PRO A 489 -20.46 2.90 9.73
N GLY A 490 -20.77 3.96 10.49
CA GLY A 490 -21.29 5.24 9.97
C GLY A 490 -20.46 5.88 8.85
N ASP A 491 -21.04 6.88 8.17
CA ASP A 491 -20.51 7.44 6.91
C ASP A 491 -19.14 8.11 6.99
N ASP A 492 -18.41 8.09 5.86
CA ASP A 492 -17.18 8.85 5.63
C ASP A 492 -17.51 10.32 5.27
N GLU A 493 -18.60 10.84 5.85
CA GLU A 493 -19.07 12.22 5.72
C GLU A 493 -18.00 13.30 6.00
N PRO A 494 -16.91 13.08 6.77
CA PRO A 494 -15.84 14.07 6.85
C PRO A 494 -15.14 14.36 5.50
N TYR A 495 -15.26 13.46 4.51
CA TYR A 495 -14.54 13.57 3.23
C TYR A 495 -15.39 13.37 1.96
N HIS A 496 -16.58 12.75 2.04
CA HIS A 496 -17.51 12.63 0.92
C HIS A 496 -18.97 12.88 1.35
N PRO A 497 -19.47 14.14 1.33
CA PRO A 497 -20.87 14.40 1.61
C PRO A 497 -21.71 13.76 0.50
N THR A 498 -22.33 12.62 0.78
CA THR A 498 -23.17 11.89 -0.19
C THR A 498 -24.65 12.21 -0.02
N LYS A 499 -25.01 12.98 1.00
CA LYS A 499 -26.38 13.49 1.16
C LYS A 499 -26.57 14.76 0.34
N ILE A 500 -26.98 14.58 -0.92
CA ILE A 500 -27.89 15.56 -1.52
C ILE A 500 -29.17 15.47 -0.67
N ILE A 501 -29.35 16.43 0.24
CA ILE A 501 -30.61 16.59 0.96
C ILE A 501 -31.64 16.93 -0.11
N ALA A 502 -32.49 15.97 -0.46
CA ALA A 502 -33.72 16.30 -1.17
C ALA A 502 -34.50 17.25 -0.28
N HIS A 503 -34.60 18.52 -0.65
CA HIS A 503 -35.45 19.47 0.05
C HIS A 503 -36.88 18.92 0.06
N GLU A 504 -37.36 18.54 1.25
CA GLU A 504 -38.75 18.19 1.48
C GLU A 504 -39.59 19.45 1.20
N PRO A 505 -40.69 19.37 0.43
CA PRO A 505 -41.47 20.55 0.08
C PRO A 505 -42.07 21.17 1.35
N LEU A 506 -41.67 22.42 1.63
CA LEU A 506 -42.13 23.18 2.78
C LEU A 506 -43.65 23.37 2.73
N ILE A 507 -44.34 22.85 3.74
CA ILE A 507 -45.75 23.18 4.00
C ILE A 507 -45.80 24.64 4.49
N PRO A 508 -46.58 25.54 3.86
CA PRO A 508 -46.63 26.94 4.28
C PRO A 508 -47.29 27.06 5.67
N PRO A 509 -46.77 27.94 6.55
CA PRO A 509 -47.33 28.15 7.88
C PRO A 509 -48.71 28.82 7.81
N PRO A 510 -49.62 28.54 8.77
CA PRO A 510 -50.94 29.15 8.79
C PRO A 510 -50.86 30.65 9.14
N PRO A 511 -51.81 31.47 8.65
CA PRO A 511 -51.77 32.91 8.84
C PRO A 511 -52.01 33.31 10.30
N GLU A 512 -51.21 34.24 10.81
CA GLU A 512 -51.29 34.77 12.17
C GLU A 512 -52.60 35.56 12.42
N PRO A 513 -53.18 35.46 13.65
CA PRO A 513 -54.36 36.22 14.02
C PRO A 513 -54.02 37.68 14.38
N PRO A 514 -54.98 38.62 14.27
CA PRO A 514 -54.71 40.04 14.43
C PRO A 514 -54.54 40.44 15.89
N ILE A 515 -53.60 41.36 16.10
CA ILE A 515 -53.16 41.92 17.38
C ILE A 515 -54.30 42.73 18.04
N GLN A 516 -54.57 42.45 19.32
CA GLN A 516 -55.35 43.32 20.21
C GLN A 516 -54.44 43.92 21.28
N GLU A 517 -54.50 45.25 21.40
CA GLU A 517 -53.87 46.04 22.46
C GLU A 517 -54.62 45.88 23.79
N ALA A 518 -53.91 45.64 24.90
CA ALA A 518 -54.31 46.06 26.25
C ALA A 518 -53.16 45.98 27.28
N GLU A 519 -52.82 47.16 27.80
CA GLU A 519 -52.44 47.56 29.19
C GLU A 519 -51.57 46.70 30.14
N VAL A 520 -50.40 47.30 30.41
CA VAL A 520 -49.52 47.38 31.58
C VAL A 520 -50.03 46.93 32.98
N SER A 521 -49.21 46.14 33.69
CA SER A 521 -48.89 46.36 35.13
C SER A 521 -47.63 45.60 35.59
N GLY A 522 -46.70 46.28 36.28
CA GLY A 522 -45.73 45.66 37.21
C GLY A 522 -44.25 46.04 37.01
N LEU A 523 -43.76 47.01 37.79
CA LEU A 523 -42.38 47.52 37.85
C LEU A 523 -41.40 46.65 38.65
N GLU A 524 -40.10 46.87 38.36
CA GLU A 524 -38.90 47.03 39.24
C GLU A 524 -37.75 46.08 38.86
N SER A 525 -36.45 46.44 38.84
CA SER A 525 -35.66 47.66 38.58
C SER A 525 -34.18 47.19 38.41
N VAL A 526 -33.49 47.48 37.28
CA VAL A 526 -32.34 48.44 37.10
C VAL A 526 -30.94 47.87 37.51
N PRO A 527 -29.77 48.28 36.95
CA PRO A 527 -29.24 48.47 35.57
C PRO A 527 -27.92 47.64 35.35
N GLY A 528 -27.30 47.41 34.19
CA GLY A 528 -26.90 48.28 33.08
C GLY A 528 -25.37 48.46 33.08
N LEU A 529 -24.68 48.09 31.98
CA LEU A 529 -23.49 48.76 31.43
C LEU A 529 -23.03 48.04 30.15
N ALA A 530 -23.13 48.75 29.03
CA ALA A 530 -22.41 48.50 27.79
C ALA A 530 -21.30 49.59 27.66
N PRO A 531 -20.63 49.73 26.51
CA PRO A 531 -19.51 48.94 26.01
C PRO A 531 -18.26 49.82 25.79
N GLN A 532 -17.04 49.28 25.61
CA GLN A 532 -16.02 49.97 24.80
C GLN A 532 -14.75 49.14 24.46
N GLU A 533 -14.45 49.18 23.15
CA GLU A 533 -13.17 49.32 22.45
C GLU A 533 -11.85 48.87 23.12
N GLY A 534 -11.17 47.93 22.47
CA GLY A 534 -9.83 47.47 22.83
C GLY A 534 -8.72 48.26 22.13
N THR A 535 -7.80 48.79 22.94
CA THR A 535 -6.46 49.25 22.56
C THR A 535 -5.43 48.57 23.47
N PHE A 536 -4.41 47.94 22.88
CA PHE A 536 -3.14 47.52 23.53
C PHE A 536 -2.43 48.73 24.18
N PRO A 537 -1.45 48.64 25.14
CA PRO A 537 -0.34 47.65 25.28
C PRO A 537 0.09 47.41 26.78
N PRO A 538 1.37 47.29 27.21
CA PRO A 538 2.38 46.21 27.10
C PRO A 538 2.99 45.72 28.46
N ASP A 539 3.82 44.68 28.38
CA ASP A 539 4.97 44.24 29.22
C ASP A 539 5.06 44.50 30.74
N GLY A 540 5.33 43.43 31.49
CA GLY A 540 5.88 43.48 32.86
C GLY A 540 5.88 42.13 33.61
N GLN A 541 6.99 41.40 33.55
CA GLN A 541 7.38 40.30 34.47
C GLN A 541 7.72 40.85 35.89
N PRO A 542 8.18 40.01 36.87
CA PRO A 542 7.67 38.74 37.43
C PRO A 542 7.71 38.73 38.99
N GLN A 543 7.09 37.76 39.69
CA GLN A 543 7.68 37.09 40.89
C GLN A 543 6.78 36.04 41.57
N GLU A 544 7.42 34.89 41.84
CA GLU A 544 7.37 33.99 43.02
C GLU A 544 6.02 33.46 43.57
N ALA A 545 5.90 32.27 44.17
CA ALA A 545 6.64 31.00 44.27
C ALA A 545 5.88 30.15 45.34
N ALA A 546 6.28 28.87 45.50
CA ALA A 546 5.94 27.89 46.56
C ALA A 546 4.67 27.06 46.30
N GLU A 547 4.63 25.73 46.47
CA GLU A 547 5.55 24.69 46.99
C GLU A 547 4.96 23.33 46.53
N GLY A 548 5.72 22.39 45.95
CA GLY A 548 6.34 21.24 46.66
C GLY A 548 5.51 19.95 46.44
N VAL A 549 6.00 18.72 46.22
CA VAL A 549 7.32 18.08 46.36
C VAL A 549 7.31 16.75 45.55
N SER A 550 8.40 16.45 44.82
CA SER A 550 8.76 15.18 44.14
C SER A 550 9.32 14.11 45.10
N PRO A 551 9.69 12.87 44.68
CA PRO A 551 10.97 12.57 43.95
C PRO A 551 10.82 11.43 42.89
N ALA A 552 11.50 11.37 41.74
CA ALA A 552 12.91 11.51 41.33
C ALA A 552 13.80 10.26 41.55
N GLY A 553 14.39 9.79 40.44
CA GLY A 553 15.70 9.12 40.36
C GLY A 553 15.75 8.00 39.30
N ALA A 554 16.70 7.92 38.36
CA ALA A 554 17.74 8.83 37.90
C ALA A 554 18.33 8.24 36.60
N ALA A 555 18.66 9.11 35.66
CA ALA A 555 19.71 8.90 34.67
C ALA A 555 20.87 9.85 35.05
N GLU A 556 22.11 9.40 34.92
CA GLU A 556 23.33 10.22 34.89
C GLU A 556 24.28 9.52 33.91
N GLY A 557 25.08 10.15 33.05
CA GLY A 557 25.52 11.54 32.80
C GLY A 557 26.54 11.43 31.64
N LEU A 558 27.03 12.43 30.92
CA LEU A 558 27.36 13.84 31.19
C LEU A 558 27.57 14.52 29.82
N ALA A 559 26.95 15.68 29.56
CA ALA A 559 27.57 17.02 29.47
C ALA A 559 28.70 17.16 28.42
N GLY A 560 28.73 18.12 27.49
CA GLY A 560 28.04 19.40 27.36
C GLY A 560 29.07 20.51 27.11
N VAL A 561 29.04 21.19 25.95
CA VAL A 561 29.58 22.55 25.77
C VAL A 561 28.71 23.34 24.80
N ARG A 562 28.28 24.52 25.27
CA ARG A 562 27.47 25.57 24.63
C ARG A 562 28.28 26.36 23.60
N MET A 563 27.66 26.77 22.49
CA MET A 563 27.92 28.07 21.87
C MET A 563 26.67 28.70 21.26
N THR A 564 26.61 30.02 21.40
CA THR A 564 25.52 30.97 21.16
C THR A 564 25.22 31.23 19.67
N MET A 565 23.92 31.33 19.36
CA MET A 565 23.38 31.81 18.08
C MET A 565 23.72 33.27 17.80
N ARG A 566 24.14 33.54 16.55
CA ARG A 566 24.07 34.85 15.90
C ARG A 566 23.41 34.66 14.54
N GLN A 567 22.28 35.34 14.32
CA GLN A 567 21.59 35.43 13.03
C GLN A 567 22.46 36.05 11.95
N ARG A 568 22.42 35.49 10.73
CA ARG A 568 22.55 36.22 9.47
C ARG A 568 21.81 35.47 8.35
N SER A 569 20.96 36.20 7.66
CA SER A 569 20.25 35.88 6.42
C SER A 569 21.20 35.56 5.27
N TRP A 570 20.94 34.52 4.48
CA TRP A 570 21.46 34.39 3.12
C TRP A 570 20.39 33.82 2.20
N SER A 571 20.09 34.59 1.16
CA SER A 571 19.37 34.21 -0.05
C SER A 571 20.27 33.44 -1.01
N SER A 572 19.61 32.74 -1.92
CA SER A 572 20.11 31.87 -2.99
C SER A 572 21.28 32.39 -3.82
N ALA A 573 22.30 31.54 -4.02
CA ALA A 573 22.93 31.25 -5.31
C ALA A 573 24.09 30.25 -5.11
N ALA A 574 24.00 29.09 -5.75
CA ALA A 574 25.09 28.32 -6.37
C ALA A 574 24.71 26.83 -6.42
N SER A 575 23.91 26.51 -7.44
CA SER A 575 24.09 25.27 -8.19
C SER A 575 25.53 25.17 -8.72
N GLU A 576 25.96 23.94 -9.01
CA GLU A 576 27.19 23.58 -9.74
C GLU A 576 28.42 23.21 -8.89
N GLY A 577 28.21 22.22 -8.01
CA GLY A 577 29.19 21.19 -7.71
C GLY A 577 28.82 19.86 -8.40
N ALA A 578 28.56 19.88 -9.71
CA ALA A 578 28.29 18.68 -10.50
C ALA A 578 28.65 18.90 -11.98
N ALA A 579 29.94 18.99 -12.28
CA ALA A 579 30.45 18.83 -13.64
C ALA A 579 31.90 18.32 -13.60
N GLN A 580 32.09 17.10 -13.09
CA GLN A 580 33.22 16.30 -13.54
C GLN A 580 32.87 14.81 -13.48
N LYS A 581 32.87 14.23 -14.69
CA LYS A 581 32.89 12.80 -15.04
C LYS A 581 31.54 12.10 -15.24
N ALA A 582 30.94 12.32 -16.40
CA ALA A 582 30.89 11.30 -17.46
C ALA A 582 30.42 11.96 -18.77
N GLU A 583 31.24 11.88 -19.82
CA GLU A 583 30.83 11.35 -21.13
C GLU A 583 29.93 12.25 -21.97
N GLU A 584 30.54 12.95 -22.93
CA GLU A 584 30.13 12.76 -24.33
C GLU A 584 31.22 13.28 -25.26
N ALA A 585 32.06 12.37 -25.74
CA ALA A 585 32.63 12.49 -27.07
C ALA A 585 31.87 11.49 -27.97
N ALA A 586 30.57 11.72 -28.14
CA ALA A 586 29.83 11.07 -29.20
C ALA A 586 30.03 11.87 -30.49
N SER A 587 30.93 11.39 -31.35
CA SER A 587 30.51 11.14 -32.73
C SER A 587 31.50 10.21 -33.44
N LEU A 588 30.97 9.03 -33.78
CA LEU A 588 31.31 8.35 -35.01
C LEU A 588 30.93 9.25 -36.18
N LEU A 589 31.81 9.36 -37.18
CA LEU A 589 31.57 8.91 -38.56
C LEU A 589 32.69 9.39 -39.49
N THR A 590 33.40 8.43 -40.11
CA THR A 590 33.85 8.33 -41.54
C THR A 590 34.34 9.61 -42.25
N SER A 591 35.42 9.67 -43.04
CA SER A 591 36.18 8.69 -43.85
C SER A 591 37.28 9.43 -44.64
N HIS A 592 38.37 8.71 -45.01
CA HIS A 592 39.32 8.98 -46.12
C HIS A 592 40.12 10.31 -46.11
N ASP A 593 41.38 10.40 -46.52
CA ASP A 593 42.30 9.54 -47.27
C ASP A 593 43.74 10.05 -47.12
N GLY A 594 44.72 9.13 -47.24
CA GLY A 594 46.12 9.28 -47.75
C GLY A 594 47.06 10.34 -47.13
N ASP A 595 48.38 10.15 -47.04
CA ASP A 595 49.28 9.11 -47.53
C ASP A 595 50.71 9.43 -47.00
N ILE A 596 51.58 8.41 -46.89
CA ILE A 596 53.08 8.48 -46.92
C ILE A 596 53.79 9.07 -45.66
N SER A 597 54.87 8.54 -45.07
CA SER A 597 55.86 7.51 -45.41
C SER A 597 56.52 6.89 -44.16
N SER A 598 57.05 5.71 -44.43
CA SER A 598 57.96 4.83 -43.70
C SER A 598 59.25 5.41 -43.09
N ALA A 599 59.77 4.59 -42.16
CA ALA A 599 61.18 4.24 -41.93
C ALA A 599 62.04 5.24 -41.12
N ALA A 600 62.98 4.84 -40.28
CA ALA A 600 63.41 3.56 -39.69
C ALA A 600 64.57 3.88 -38.71
N ALA A 601 64.82 2.97 -37.75
CA ALA A 601 66.14 2.71 -37.11
C ALA A 601 66.69 3.82 -36.19
N ASN A 602 67.52 3.59 -35.16
CA ASN A 602 68.05 2.41 -34.46
C ASN A 602 68.71 2.91 -33.15
N GLU A 603 69.02 1.97 -32.25
CA GLU A 603 70.17 1.95 -31.33
C GLU A 603 70.22 2.83 -30.04
N THR A 604 69.98 2.14 -28.93
CA THR A 604 70.80 2.00 -27.71
C THR A 604 72.08 2.85 -27.52
N ALA A 605 72.21 3.54 -26.38
CA ALA A 605 73.21 3.28 -25.32
C ALA A 605 73.33 4.39 -24.24
N ALA A 606 73.10 3.99 -22.99
CA ALA A 606 73.81 4.28 -21.74
C ALA A 606 74.48 5.67 -21.42
N SER A 607 74.06 6.21 -20.26
CA SER A 607 74.90 6.57 -19.09
C SER A 607 75.65 7.93 -18.98
N ARG A 608 75.52 8.50 -17.75
CA ARG A 608 76.41 9.40 -16.95
C ARG A 608 76.09 10.90 -16.86
N THR A 609 75.46 11.25 -15.74
CA THR A 609 75.93 12.17 -14.67
C THR A 609 76.91 13.30 -15.02
N GLY A 610 76.61 14.52 -14.54
CA GLY A 610 77.66 15.36 -13.94
C GLY A 610 77.56 16.87 -14.15
N VAL A 611 77.13 17.54 -13.08
CA VAL A 611 77.21 18.97 -12.74
C VAL A 611 78.54 19.63 -13.14
N ARG A 612 78.63 20.20 -14.35
CA ARG A 612 79.64 21.24 -14.68
C ARG A 612 79.38 22.07 -15.94
N ALA A 613 78.12 22.24 -16.33
CA ALA A 613 77.71 23.26 -17.30
C ALA A 613 76.68 24.25 -16.69
N ILE A 614 76.75 24.42 -15.36
CA ILE A 614 76.20 25.59 -14.68
C ILE A 614 77.20 26.72 -14.89
N VAL A 615 76.68 27.90 -15.27
CA VAL A 615 77.38 29.15 -15.58
C VAL A 615 77.85 29.28 -17.04
N MET A 616 76.90 29.42 -17.97
CA MET A 616 76.92 30.41 -19.07
C MET A 616 75.59 30.35 -19.84
N LEU A 617 74.51 30.84 -19.24
CA LEU A 617 73.21 31.04 -19.92
C LEU A 617 72.41 32.15 -19.22
N GLN A 618 73.03 33.32 -19.05
CA GLN A 618 72.32 34.54 -18.67
C GLN A 618 71.85 35.25 -19.95
N GLY A 619 70.54 35.38 -20.12
CA GLY A 619 69.94 36.36 -21.03
C GLY A 619 68.77 35.88 -21.89
N LYS A 620 68.73 34.61 -22.32
CA LYS A 620 67.67 34.12 -23.24
C LYS A 620 66.45 33.47 -22.57
N PRO A 621 66.57 32.59 -21.55
CA PRO A 621 65.38 31.93 -21.00
C PRO A 621 64.48 32.88 -20.20
N PHE A 622 65.05 33.92 -19.57
CA PHE A 622 64.26 34.92 -18.84
C PHE A 622 63.46 35.83 -19.79
N PHE A 623 64.04 36.18 -20.95
CA PHE A 623 63.34 36.94 -21.99
C PHE A 623 62.23 36.11 -22.65
N PHE A 624 62.47 34.82 -22.91
CA PHE A 624 61.41 33.94 -23.41
C PHE A 624 60.30 33.72 -22.38
N LEU A 625 60.63 33.53 -21.09
CA LEU A 625 59.62 33.42 -20.02
C LEU A 625 58.79 34.69 -19.85
N SER A 626 59.42 35.86 -19.84
CA SER A 626 58.69 37.13 -19.73
C SER A 626 57.91 37.46 -21.00
N PHE A 627 58.41 37.14 -22.19
CA PHE A 627 57.67 37.30 -23.44
C PHE A 627 56.50 36.31 -23.56
N THR A 628 56.64 35.06 -23.09
CA THR A 628 55.53 34.11 -23.01
C THR A 628 54.50 34.52 -21.96
N TRP A 629 54.92 35.12 -20.84
CA TRP A 629 53.99 35.65 -19.84
C TRP A 629 53.27 36.91 -20.33
N ILE A 630 53.94 37.78 -21.10
CA ILE A 630 53.29 38.94 -21.74
C ILE A 630 52.33 38.48 -22.84
N LEU A 631 52.70 37.50 -23.67
CA LEU A 631 51.79 36.90 -24.64
C LEU A 631 50.63 36.17 -23.98
N PHE A 632 50.85 35.53 -22.84
CA PHE A 632 49.80 34.87 -22.05
C PHE A 632 48.87 35.89 -21.39
N ILE A 633 49.39 37.02 -20.88
CA ILE A 633 48.57 38.12 -20.35
C ILE A 633 47.83 38.85 -21.48
N VAL A 634 48.45 39.07 -22.64
CA VAL A 634 47.77 39.62 -23.83
C VAL A 634 46.74 38.63 -24.36
N TYR A 635 47.01 37.33 -24.36
CA TYR A 635 46.04 36.29 -24.70
C TYR A 635 44.90 36.24 -23.69
N ILE A 636 45.15 36.32 -22.39
CA ILE A 636 44.09 36.40 -21.37
C ILE A 636 43.32 37.69 -21.49
N LEU A 637 43.94 38.84 -21.78
CA LEU A 637 43.24 40.12 -21.97
C LEU A 637 42.49 40.16 -23.31
N HIS A 638 43.00 39.51 -24.37
CA HIS A 638 42.34 39.40 -25.68
C HIS A 638 41.20 38.38 -25.64
N VAL A 639 41.39 37.26 -24.95
CA VAL A 639 40.33 36.28 -24.65
C VAL A 639 39.34 36.87 -23.67
N SER A 640 39.73 37.68 -22.68
CA SER A 640 38.77 38.33 -21.76
C SER A 640 38.02 39.47 -22.45
N THR A 641 38.63 40.18 -23.40
CA THR A 641 37.93 41.20 -24.21
C THR A 641 37.10 40.58 -25.31
N GLN A 642 37.49 39.45 -25.90
CA GLN A 642 36.65 38.64 -26.78
C GLN A 642 35.58 37.88 -26.01
N PHE A 643 35.81 37.48 -24.76
CA PHE A 643 34.81 36.84 -23.92
C PHE A 643 33.87 37.89 -23.33
N LEU A 644 34.30 39.14 -23.07
CA LEU A 644 33.39 40.25 -22.75
C LEU A 644 32.66 40.80 -23.97
N ALA A 645 33.29 40.82 -25.15
CA ALA A 645 32.65 41.22 -26.40
C ALA A 645 31.71 40.12 -26.92
N HIS A 646 32.07 38.85 -26.75
CA HIS A 646 31.25 37.69 -27.08
C HIS A 646 30.25 37.37 -25.98
N THR A 647 30.42 37.74 -24.70
CA THR A 647 29.32 37.71 -23.70
C THR A 647 28.44 38.94 -23.80
N LYS A 648 28.92 40.10 -24.27
CA LYS A 648 28.03 41.21 -24.66
C LYS A 648 27.30 40.92 -25.98
N GLU A 649 27.95 40.32 -26.96
CA GLU A 649 27.29 39.86 -28.19
C GLU A 649 26.43 38.64 -27.91
N THR A 650 26.83 37.62 -27.16
CA THR A 650 25.96 36.49 -26.81
C THR A 650 24.93 36.82 -25.75
N HIS A 651 25.11 37.78 -24.83
CA HIS A 651 23.97 38.33 -24.08
C HIS A 651 23.13 39.24 -24.96
N SER A 652 23.67 39.92 -25.96
CA SER A 652 22.86 40.69 -26.92
C SER A 652 22.18 39.79 -27.95
N TYR A 653 22.70 38.60 -28.24
CA TYR A 653 22.15 37.60 -29.15
C TYR A 653 21.25 36.65 -28.37
N PHE A 654 21.51 36.25 -27.12
CA PHE A 654 20.54 35.59 -26.24
C PHE A 654 19.43 36.57 -25.85
N ALA A 655 19.73 37.81 -25.48
CA ALA A 655 18.69 38.80 -25.27
C ALA A 655 17.98 39.20 -26.56
N ALA A 656 18.60 39.14 -27.76
CA ALA A 656 17.89 39.33 -29.03
C ALA A 656 17.15 38.08 -29.52
N PHE A 657 17.56 36.87 -29.13
CA PHE A 657 16.93 35.60 -29.46
C PHE A 657 15.77 35.30 -28.50
N PHE A 658 15.86 35.73 -27.24
CA PHE A 658 14.75 35.81 -26.27
C PHE A 658 13.97 37.13 -26.33
N ALA A 659 14.47 38.17 -27.01
CA ALA A 659 13.63 39.28 -27.52
C ALA A 659 12.96 38.90 -28.85
N GLY A 660 12.82 37.61 -29.13
CA GLY A 660 11.73 37.11 -29.94
C GLY A 660 10.40 37.39 -29.23
N LYS A 661 9.90 38.62 -29.41
CA LYS A 661 8.49 39.06 -29.55
C LYS A 661 7.36 38.44 -28.72
N ASN A 662 7.60 37.60 -27.73
CA ASN A 662 6.55 37.07 -26.88
C ASN A 662 6.56 37.88 -25.58
N PRO A 663 5.52 38.66 -25.28
CA PRO A 663 5.43 39.34 -24.00
C PRO A 663 5.45 38.30 -22.86
N PRO A 664 5.91 38.66 -21.65
CA PRO A 664 5.85 37.76 -20.52
C PRO A 664 4.38 37.43 -20.21
N ALA A 665 4.01 36.17 -20.39
CA ALA A 665 2.70 35.62 -20.04
C ALA A 665 2.69 35.18 -18.57
N ASN A 666 1.66 35.60 -17.83
CA ASN A 666 1.43 35.16 -16.46
C ASN A 666 0.46 33.99 -16.40
N LEU A 667 0.53 33.22 -15.31
CA LEU A 667 -0.55 32.35 -14.88
C LEU A 667 -1.35 33.07 -13.80
N HIS A 668 -2.67 33.07 -13.92
CA HIS A 668 -3.60 33.52 -12.88
C HIS A 668 -4.38 32.33 -12.33
N LEU A 669 -4.62 32.34 -11.03
CA LEU A 669 -5.48 31.36 -10.36
C LEU A 669 -6.72 32.09 -9.84
N VAL A 670 -7.90 31.76 -10.37
CA VAL A 670 -9.16 32.41 -10.01
C VAL A 670 -10.09 31.39 -9.36
N VAL A 671 -10.61 31.75 -8.18
CA VAL A 671 -11.38 30.83 -7.33
C VAL A 671 -12.67 31.53 -6.86
N PRO A 672 -13.84 31.13 -7.34
CA PRO A 672 -15.10 31.65 -6.82
C PRO A 672 -15.39 31.08 -5.43
N ALA A 673 -15.57 31.97 -4.45
CA ALA A 673 -15.94 31.61 -3.08
C ALA A 673 -16.59 32.81 -2.38
N SER A 674 -17.68 32.56 -1.66
CA SER A 674 -18.45 33.63 -0.99
C SER A 674 -18.14 33.81 0.48
N LYS A 675 -17.57 32.80 1.14
CA LYS A 675 -17.35 32.80 2.59
C LYS A 675 -16.14 31.96 3.00
N PRO A 676 -15.59 32.19 4.20
CA PRO A 676 -14.57 31.31 4.75
C PRO A 676 -15.15 29.91 4.95
N ASP A 677 -14.40 28.90 4.49
CA ASP A 677 -14.75 27.50 4.62
C ASP A 677 -13.47 26.67 4.73
N VAL A 678 -13.53 25.57 5.47
CA VAL A 678 -12.37 24.66 5.63
C VAL A 678 -11.94 24.11 4.27
N ASN A 679 -12.87 23.85 3.34
CA ASN A 679 -12.53 23.34 2.03
C ASN A 679 -11.90 24.41 1.12
N LEU A 680 -12.32 25.67 1.25
CA LEU A 680 -11.60 26.79 0.62
C LEU A 680 -10.17 26.87 1.15
N CYS A 681 -9.99 26.75 2.48
CA CYS A 681 -8.65 26.71 3.05
C CYS A 681 -7.80 25.55 2.51
N LYS A 682 -8.38 24.37 2.23
CA LYS A 682 -7.67 23.26 1.58
C LYS A 682 -7.18 23.66 0.18
N VAL A 683 -8.02 24.34 -0.62
CA VAL A 683 -7.63 24.86 -1.94
C VAL A 683 -6.44 25.82 -1.80
N MET A 684 -6.56 26.82 -0.92
CA MET A 684 -5.52 27.83 -0.68
C MET A 684 -4.19 27.22 -0.22
N VAL A 685 -4.24 26.28 0.72
CA VAL A 685 -3.05 25.59 1.23
C VAL A 685 -2.40 24.75 0.13
N SER A 686 -3.18 24.00 -0.64
CA SER A 686 -2.65 23.20 -1.75
C SER A 686 -1.99 24.06 -2.83
N ALA A 687 -2.59 25.20 -3.17
CA ALA A 687 -2.04 26.19 -4.09
C ALA A 687 -0.70 26.75 -3.58
N GLY A 688 -0.68 27.20 -2.32
CA GLY A 688 0.50 27.78 -1.69
C GLY A 688 1.68 26.81 -1.58
N ILE A 689 1.42 25.56 -1.18
CA ILE A 689 2.46 24.51 -1.08
C ILE A 689 3.12 24.24 -2.45
N LEU A 690 2.32 24.24 -3.51
CA LEU A 690 2.78 23.91 -4.86
C LEU A 690 3.35 25.11 -5.63
N GLY A 691 3.29 26.31 -5.06
CA GLY A 691 3.78 27.54 -5.67
C GLY A 691 2.91 28.04 -6.81
N TYR A 692 1.59 27.85 -6.73
CA TYR A 692 0.66 28.56 -7.61
C TYR A 692 0.67 30.07 -7.29
N PRO A 693 0.29 30.92 -8.26
CA PRO A 693 0.02 32.33 -8.00
C PRO A 693 -1.01 32.50 -6.88
N ASP A 694 -0.92 33.61 -6.15
CA ASP A 694 -1.89 33.95 -5.11
C ASP A 694 -3.31 33.89 -5.69
N PRO A 695 -4.21 33.04 -5.15
CA PRO A 695 -5.55 32.89 -5.69
C PRO A 695 -6.33 34.20 -5.62
N VAL A 696 -6.90 34.62 -6.74
CA VAL A 696 -7.87 35.71 -6.79
C VAL A 696 -9.24 35.14 -6.45
N ILE A 697 -9.75 35.50 -5.26
CA ILE A 697 -11.09 35.12 -4.84
C ILE A 697 -12.10 36.05 -5.49
N VAL A 698 -13.11 35.48 -6.16
CA VAL A 698 -14.25 36.22 -6.71
C VAL A 698 -15.52 35.86 -5.95
N ASN A 699 -16.48 36.78 -5.90
CA ASN A 699 -17.78 36.66 -5.22
C ASN A 699 -17.72 36.61 -3.69
N TRP A 700 -16.65 37.12 -3.08
CA TRP A 700 -16.53 37.16 -1.61
C TRP A 700 -17.64 38.01 -0.98
N GLU A 701 -18.26 37.49 0.09
CA GLU A 701 -19.41 38.10 0.79
C GLU A 701 -20.67 38.29 -0.07
N GLU A 702 -20.75 37.65 -1.23
CA GLU A 702 -21.97 37.63 -2.04
C GLU A 702 -22.87 36.44 -1.68
N ASP A 703 -24.15 36.71 -1.44
CA ASP A 703 -25.18 35.70 -1.16
C ASP A 703 -26.00 35.39 -2.42
N PHE A 704 -26.20 34.09 -2.68
CA PHE A 704 -26.95 33.61 -3.84
C PHE A 704 -28.05 32.65 -3.39
N ASP A 705 -29.24 33.20 -3.16
CA ASP A 705 -30.42 32.47 -2.68
C ASP A 705 -31.70 32.96 -3.39
N ASP A 706 -31.64 33.07 -4.72
CA ASP A 706 -32.83 33.34 -5.53
C ASP A 706 -33.41 32.02 -6.04
N GLU A 707 -34.56 31.63 -5.47
CA GLU A 707 -35.31 30.42 -5.81
C GLU A 707 -35.66 30.30 -7.31
N LYS A 708 -35.59 31.40 -8.08
CA LYS A 708 -35.82 31.37 -9.54
C LYS A 708 -34.69 30.74 -10.32
N TYR A 709 -33.50 30.63 -9.73
CA TYR A 709 -32.33 30.05 -10.37
C TYR A 709 -31.98 28.71 -9.75
N VAL A 710 -31.41 27.82 -10.57
CA VAL A 710 -30.87 26.53 -10.09
C VAL A 710 -29.80 26.80 -9.03
N GLU A 711 -29.92 26.15 -7.88
CA GLU A 711 -29.04 26.34 -6.70
C GLU A 711 -28.92 27.82 -6.26
N GLY A 712 -30.03 28.56 -6.27
CA GLY A 712 -30.07 29.94 -5.77
C GLY A 712 -29.35 30.96 -6.68
N GLY A 713 -28.87 30.53 -7.86
CA GLY A 713 -28.11 31.37 -8.80
C GLY A 713 -26.60 31.27 -8.65
N SER A 714 -26.10 30.39 -7.78
CA SER A 714 -24.67 30.20 -7.50
C SER A 714 -23.82 29.96 -8.76
N HIS A 715 -24.29 29.13 -9.70
CA HIS A 715 -23.59 28.84 -10.96
C HIS A 715 -23.48 30.07 -11.87
N LEU A 716 -24.55 30.87 -11.96
CA LEU A 716 -24.55 32.11 -12.74
C LEU A 716 -23.62 33.16 -12.12
N ALA A 717 -23.57 33.20 -10.79
CA ALA A 717 -22.67 34.07 -10.07
C ALA A 717 -21.21 33.73 -10.30
N LYS A 718 -20.82 32.44 -10.34
CA LYS A 718 -19.46 32.03 -10.69
C LYS A 718 -19.04 32.62 -12.04
N VAL A 719 -19.88 32.45 -13.07
CA VAL A 719 -19.62 32.99 -14.42
C VAL A 719 -19.54 34.51 -14.40
N THR A 720 -20.44 35.16 -13.66
CA THR A 720 -20.49 36.63 -13.57
C THR A 720 -19.25 37.21 -12.90
N GLY A 721 -18.84 36.66 -11.74
CA GLY A 721 -17.65 37.10 -11.02
C GLY A 721 -16.36 36.90 -11.83
N ILE A 722 -16.24 35.77 -12.50
CA ILE A 722 -15.11 35.49 -13.39
C ILE A 722 -15.09 36.46 -14.58
N ALA A 723 -16.25 36.72 -15.20
CA ALA A 723 -16.34 37.68 -16.30
C ALA A 723 -15.98 39.11 -15.85
N GLN A 724 -16.36 39.50 -14.63
CA GLN A 724 -15.95 40.78 -14.05
C GLN A 724 -14.44 40.85 -13.84
N TYR A 725 -13.82 39.79 -13.33
CA TYR A 725 -12.37 39.70 -13.20
C TYR A 725 -11.66 39.83 -14.57
N PHE A 726 -12.16 39.15 -15.60
CA PHE A 726 -11.63 39.27 -16.96
C PHE A 726 -11.66 40.69 -17.51
N ASN A 727 -12.75 41.43 -17.25
CA ASN A 727 -12.86 42.83 -17.67
C ASN A 727 -11.85 43.77 -16.96
N GLN A 728 -11.22 43.31 -15.87
CA GLN A 728 -10.18 44.06 -15.15
C GLN A 728 -8.77 43.77 -15.67
N LEU A 729 -8.57 42.73 -16.47
CA LEU A 729 -7.27 42.42 -17.06
C LEU A 729 -6.93 43.46 -18.15
N GLU A 730 -5.71 43.97 -18.12
CA GLU A 730 -5.24 44.96 -19.09
C GLU A 730 -5.10 44.33 -20.50
N ALA A 731 -5.31 45.12 -21.55
CA ALA A 731 -5.22 44.69 -22.96
C ALA A 731 -3.82 44.21 -23.42
N GLY A 732 -2.82 44.20 -22.53
CA GLY A 732 -1.49 43.61 -22.76
C GLY A 732 -1.32 42.20 -22.19
N LYS A 733 -2.41 41.58 -21.70
CA LYS A 733 -2.44 40.28 -21.04
C LYS A 733 -3.09 39.18 -21.87
N ASP A 734 -3.22 39.38 -23.18
CA ASP A 734 -3.87 38.43 -24.10
C ASP A 734 -3.15 37.06 -24.15
N ASP A 735 -1.85 37.03 -23.79
CA ASP A 735 -1.05 35.81 -23.73
C ASP A 735 -1.06 35.15 -22.33
N ASP A 736 -1.71 35.74 -21.32
CA ASP A 736 -1.79 35.19 -19.96
C ASP A 736 -2.69 33.93 -19.93
N LEU A 737 -2.31 32.95 -19.11
CA LEU A 737 -3.14 31.78 -18.82
C LEU A 737 -3.97 32.01 -17.57
N VAL A 738 -5.23 31.60 -17.59
CA VAL A 738 -6.10 31.65 -16.41
C VAL A 738 -6.56 30.24 -16.07
N LEU A 739 -6.21 29.79 -14.87
CA LEU A 739 -6.75 28.58 -14.25
C LEU A 739 -7.94 28.95 -13.38
N MET A 740 -9.12 28.50 -13.78
CA MET A 740 -10.34 28.59 -12.99
C MET A 740 -10.62 27.25 -12.32
N ILE A 741 -10.83 27.27 -11.01
CA ILE A 741 -11.20 26.08 -10.24
C ILE A 741 -12.28 26.43 -9.24
N ASP A 742 -13.08 25.44 -8.85
CA ASP A 742 -14.06 25.62 -7.79
C ASP A 742 -13.38 25.77 -6.41
N GLY A 743 -13.99 26.61 -5.56
CA GLY A 743 -13.40 26.99 -4.28
C GLY A 743 -13.66 26.04 -3.12
N TYR A 744 -14.49 25.01 -3.27
CA TYR A 744 -14.92 24.18 -2.14
C TYR A 744 -14.69 22.67 -2.32
N ASP A 745 -14.24 22.22 -3.50
CA ASP A 745 -14.13 20.78 -3.83
C ASP A 745 -12.97 20.46 -4.78
N VAL A 746 -11.99 21.36 -4.94
CA VAL A 746 -10.79 21.15 -5.76
C VAL A 746 -9.51 21.23 -4.91
N TRP A 747 -8.59 20.28 -5.07
CA TRP A 747 -7.26 20.32 -4.46
C TRP A 747 -6.16 20.15 -5.50
N LEU A 748 -5.11 20.96 -5.40
CA LEU A 748 -3.97 20.92 -6.31
C LEU A 748 -2.94 19.91 -5.79
N GLN A 749 -2.43 19.04 -6.66
CA GLN A 749 -1.46 18.00 -6.29
C GLN A 749 -0.09 18.16 -6.96
N LEU A 750 -0.01 18.92 -8.07
CA LEU A 750 1.21 19.10 -8.87
C LEU A 750 1.48 20.57 -9.15
N ARG A 751 2.76 20.92 -9.32
CA ARG A 751 3.22 22.31 -9.56
C ARG A 751 2.62 22.92 -10.85
N PRO A 752 2.51 24.26 -10.92
CA PRO A 752 2.00 24.96 -12.11
C PRO A 752 2.70 24.60 -13.42
N GLN A 753 4.02 24.37 -13.38
CA GLN A 753 4.79 23.95 -14.56
C GLN A 753 4.19 22.72 -15.23
N THR A 754 3.85 21.69 -14.45
CA THR A 754 3.24 20.46 -14.98
C THR A 754 1.86 20.73 -15.60
N LEU A 755 1.09 21.66 -15.02
CA LEU A 755 -0.21 22.05 -15.57
C LEU A 755 -0.05 22.78 -16.91
N VAL A 756 0.88 23.73 -17.00
CA VAL A 756 1.17 24.48 -18.24
C VAL A 756 1.72 23.56 -19.34
N ASP A 757 2.63 22.65 -19.01
CA ASP A 757 3.16 21.66 -19.96
C ASP A 757 2.04 20.76 -20.51
N ARG A 758 1.12 20.35 -19.64
CA ARG A 758 -0.06 19.55 -20.03
C ARG A 758 -1.04 20.36 -20.88
N TYR A 759 -1.28 21.63 -20.57
CA TYR A 759 -2.14 22.51 -21.37
C TYR A 759 -1.67 22.56 -22.83
N PHE A 760 -0.40 22.89 -23.08
CA PHE A 760 0.15 22.94 -24.44
C PHE A 760 0.20 21.55 -25.09
N SER A 761 0.49 20.50 -24.34
CA SER A 761 0.48 19.12 -24.86
C SER A 761 -0.92 18.66 -25.28
N ILE A 762 -1.96 19.01 -24.52
CA ILE A 762 -3.36 18.69 -24.84
C ILE A 762 -3.79 19.44 -26.09
N ASN A 763 -3.56 20.76 -26.17
CA ASN A 763 -3.94 21.55 -27.35
C ASN A 763 -3.25 21.06 -28.63
N ARG A 764 -1.94 20.75 -28.59
CA ARG A 764 -1.25 20.15 -29.75
C ARG A 764 -1.87 18.84 -30.22
N ARG A 765 -2.23 17.94 -29.29
CA ARG A 765 -2.88 16.66 -29.63
C ARG A 765 -4.29 16.85 -30.17
N ALA A 766 -5.03 17.83 -29.62
CA ALA A 766 -6.34 18.20 -30.11
C ALA A 766 -6.27 18.75 -31.55
N ASP A 767 -5.33 19.64 -31.84
CA ASP A 767 -5.14 20.20 -33.18
C ASP A 767 -4.73 19.14 -34.20
N GLN A 768 -3.86 18.20 -33.81
CA GLN A 768 -3.53 17.04 -34.65
C GLN A 768 -4.75 16.16 -34.93
N ARG A 769 -5.65 16.00 -33.95
CA ARG A 769 -6.91 15.28 -34.14
C ARG A 769 -7.86 16.04 -35.06
N ILE A 770 -8.06 17.34 -34.85
CA ILE A 770 -8.89 18.22 -35.67
C ILE A 770 -8.39 18.23 -37.13
N ALA A 771 -7.09 18.34 -37.35
CA ALA A 771 -6.49 18.30 -38.68
C ALA A 771 -6.71 16.96 -39.39
N ARG A 772 -6.72 15.85 -38.65
CA ARG A 772 -7.04 14.51 -39.19
C ARG A 772 -8.53 14.37 -39.53
N GLU A 773 -9.41 14.84 -38.65
CA GLU A 773 -10.86 14.71 -38.81
C GLU A 773 -11.44 15.65 -39.89
N LEU A 774 -10.96 16.90 -39.95
CA LEU A 774 -11.49 17.94 -40.85
C LEU A 774 -10.63 18.18 -42.09
N GLY A 775 -9.41 17.63 -42.15
CA GLY A 775 -8.51 17.77 -43.29
C GLY A 775 -8.22 19.24 -43.63
N PRO A 776 -8.29 19.65 -44.92
CA PRO A 776 -8.06 21.03 -45.33
C PRO A 776 -8.97 22.07 -44.66
N ALA A 777 -10.17 21.66 -44.21
CA ALA A 777 -11.13 22.57 -43.58
C ALA A 777 -10.61 23.13 -42.25
N ALA A 778 -9.82 22.36 -41.49
CA ALA A 778 -9.21 22.83 -40.24
C ALA A 778 -8.38 24.10 -40.48
N LYS A 779 -7.51 24.09 -41.50
CA LYS A 779 -6.69 25.25 -41.85
C LYS A 779 -7.50 26.35 -42.54
N ALA A 780 -8.42 25.99 -43.43
CA ALA A 780 -9.21 26.98 -44.19
C ALA A 780 -10.12 27.82 -43.29
N HIS A 781 -10.61 27.25 -42.19
CA HIS A 781 -11.51 27.90 -41.24
C HIS A 781 -10.85 28.23 -39.89
N ASN A 782 -9.52 28.06 -39.77
CA ASN A 782 -8.76 28.30 -38.55
C ASN A 782 -9.34 27.55 -37.32
N ILE A 783 -9.74 26.29 -37.50
CA ILE A 783 -10.33 25.46 -36.44
C ILE A 783 -9.19 24.80 -35.65
N HIS A 784 -9.03 25.20 -34.39
CA HIS A 784 -8.03 24.70 -33.45
C HIS A 784 -8.57 24.84 -32.01
N GLN A 785 -7.94 24.15 -31.06
CA GLN A 785 -8.33 24.20 -29.64
C GLN A 785 -7.37 25.07 -28.84
N GLU A 786 -7.91 26.07 -28.14
CA GLU A 786 -7.14 26.92 -27.22
C GLU A 786 -7.58 26.72 -25.76
N ILE A 787 -8.89 26.59 -25.52
CA ILE A 787 -9.45 26.48 -24.16
C ILE A 787 -9.67 25.02 -23.78
N ILE A 788 -9.30 24.64 -22.55
CA ILE A 788 -9.49 23.30 -22.00
C ILE A 788 -10.48 23.38 -20.83
N PHE A 789 -11.57 22.63 -20.93
CA PHE A 789 -12.51 22.41 -19.83
C PHE A 789 -12.21 21.08 -19.12
N GLY A 790 -12.57 20.99 -17.83
CA GLY A 790 -12.66 19.71 -17.15
C GLY A 790 -13.66 18.79 -17.86
N CYS A 791 -13.44 17.47 -17.79
CA CYS A 791 -14.29 16.50 -18.46
C CYS A 791 -14.94 15.52 -17.47
N GLN A 792 -16.20 15.17 -17.73
CA GLN A 792 -16.98 14.19 -16.98
C GLN A 792 -17.61 13.16 -17.92
N LYS A 793 -18.13 12.08 -17.31
CA LYS A 793 -18.76 10.95 -18.00
C LYS A 793 -20.24 11.17 -18.31
N ARG A 794 -20.92 11.98 -17.50
CA ARG A 794 -22.34 12.28 -17.64
C ARG A 794 -22.54 13.53 -18.49
N CYS A 795 -23.44 13.48 -19.47
CA CYS A 795 -23.93 14.71 -20.09
C CYS A 795 -24.99 15.32 -19.18
N TRP A 796 -24.73 16.49 -18.61
CA TRP A 796 -25.64 17.19 -17.71
C TRP A 796 -25.55 18.71 -17.95
N PRO A 797 -26.66 19.47 -17.85
CA PRO A 797 -28.04 19.06 -17.54
C PRO A 797 -28.84 18.50 -18.72
N TRP A 798 -28.17 18.28 -19.86
CA TRP A 798 -28.79 17.94 -21.14
C TRP A 798 -29.06 16.45 -21.32
N THR A 799 -29.87 16.12 -22.32
CA THR A 799 -30.17 14.74 -22.73
C THR A 799 -29.37 14.36 -23.97
N GLU A 800 -29.26 13.06 -24.26
CA GLU A 800 -28.51 12.56 -25.43
C GLU A 800 -28.96 13.14 -26.78
N ASN A 801 -30.20 13.65 -26.86
CA ASN A 801 -30.76 14.27 -28.06
C ASN A 801 -30.41 15.76 -28.21
N ASP A 802 -29.80 16.37 -27.21
CA ASP A 802 -29.44 17.78 -27.23
C ASP A 802 -28.04 17.98 -27.85
N PRO A 803 -27.82 19.06 -28.62
CA PRO A 803 -26.52 19.33 -29.24
C PRO A 803 -25.32 19.26 -28.28
N PRO A 804 -25.42 19.76 -27.02
CA PRO A 804 -24.33 19.62 -26.04
C PRO A 804 -23.96 18.18 -25.68
N CYS A 805 -24.75 17.17 -26.05
CA CYS A 805 -24.45 15.77 -25.80
C CYS A 805 -24.05 15.02 -27.06
N TYR A 806 -24.80 15.14 -28.17
CA TYR A 806 -24.51 14.35 -29.37
C TYR A 806 -23.44 14.96 -30.28
N ALA A 807 -23.22 16.29 -30.22
CA ALA A 807 -22.26 16.96 -31.11
C ALA A 807 -20.85 17.05 -30.52
N VAL A 808 -20.67 16.67 -29.25
CA VAL A 808 -19.37 16.69 -28.57
C VAL A 808 -18.46 15.61 -29.17
N PRO A 809 -17.19 15.92 -29.46
CA PRO A 809 -16.26 14.93 -29.99
C PRO A 809 -16.13 13.70 -29.10
N PHE A 810 -15.90 12.54 -29.71
CA PHE A 810 -15.66 11.31 -28.98
C PHE A 810 -14.41 11.41 -28.10
N SER A 811 -14.41 10.65 -27.00
CA SER A 811 -13.25 10.53 -26.13
C SER A 811 -12.04 10.02 -26.92
N SER A 812 -10.87 10.56 -26.62
CA SER A 812 -9.60 10.11 -27.22
C SER A 812 -9.01 8.86 -26.55
N LEU A 813 -9.67 8.36 -25.50
CA LEU A 813 -9.33 7.09 -24.88
C LEU A 813 -9.69 5.91 -25.81
N PRO A 814 -9.02 4.75 -25.69
CA PRO A 814 -9.38 3.54 -26.41
C PRO A 814 -10.88 3.23 -26.27
N ASP A 815 -11.50 2.75 -27.35
CA ASP A 815 -12.93 2.41 -27.43
C ASP A 815 -13.29 1.16 -26.63
N ASP A 816 -12.29 0.46 -26.12
CA ASP A 816 -12.40 -0.74 -25.31
C ASP A 816 -11.84 -0.55 -23.89
N ILE A 817 -11.46 0.67 -23.47
CA ILE A 817 -10.75 0.93 -22.20
C ILE A 817 -11.40 0.34 -20.93
N TYR A 818 -12.70 0.09 -20.95
CA TYR A 818 -13.43 -0.54 -19.84
C TYR A 818 -13.99 -1.93 -20.16
N GLY A 819 -13.59 -2.54 -21.27
CA GLY A 819 -14.14 -3.80 -21.77
C GLY A 819 -15.00 -3.66 -23.02
N PRO A 820 -15.57 -4.78 -23.49
CA PRO A 820 -16.50 -4.80 -24.62
C PRO A 820 -17.76 -3.93 -24.38
N ASP A 821 -18.09 -3.66 -23.11
CA ASP A 821 -19.22 -2.82 -22.69
C ASP A 821 -18.86 -1.33 -22.54
N THR A 822 -17.71 -0.90 -23.07
CA THR A 822 -17.32 0.53 -23.03
C THR A 822 -18.37 1.40 -23.74
N ASP A 823 -18.70 2.55 -23.14
CA ASP A 823 -19.75 3.48 -23.56
C ASP A 823 -21.17 2.87 -23.57
N THR A 824 -21.42 1.89 -22.70
CA THR A 824 -22.76 1.31 -22.47
C THR A 824 -23.17 1.38 -21.00
N ASP A 825 -24.49 1.43 -20.76
CA ASP A 825 -25.04 1.28 -19.41
C ASP A 825 -25.09 -0.20 -19.03
N VAL A 826 -24.24 -0.57 -18.06
CA VAL A 826 -24.14 -1.93 -17.52
C VAL A 826 -25.12 -2.19 -16.37
N GLY A 827 -26.12 -1.33 -16.17
CA GLY A 827 -27.16 -1.48 -15.15
C GLY A 827 -26.64 -1.27 -13.72
N ASN A 828 -25.58 -0.48 -13.54
CA ASN A 828 -25.09 -0.12 -12.22
C ASN A 828 -25.92 1.04 -11.65
N GLU A 829 -26.94 0.72 -10.86
CA GLU A 829 -27.86 1.71 -10.26
C GLU A 829 -27.14 2.82 -9.49
N ALA A 830 -26.05 2.50 -8.79
CA ALA A 830 -25.30 3.49 -8.00
C ALA A 830 -24.40 4.39 -8.87
N ASN A 831 -23.93 3.89 -10.02
CA ASN A 831 -23.14 4.66 -10.97
C ASN A 831 -23.36 4.15 -12.41
N PRO A 832 -24.41 4.63 -13.09
CA PRO A 832 -24.74 4.21 -14.46
C PRO A 832 -23.63 4.54 -15.46
N PHE A 833 -22.80 5.54 -15.16
CA PHE A 833 -21.74 6.02 -16.04
C PHE A 833 -20.41 5.28 -15.86
N ILE A 834 -20.35 4.21 -15.06
CA ILE A 834 -19.09 3.56 -14.67
C ILE A 834 -18.25 3.08 -15.87
N LYS A 835 -18.89 2.59 -16.95
CA LYS A 835 -18.24 2.12 -18.19
C LYS A 835 -18.25 3.14 -19.33
N PHE A 836 -18.69 4.38 -19.10
CA PHE A 836 -18.63 5.44 -20.11
C PHE A 836 -17.27 6.15 -20.08
N ARG A 837 -16.71 6.44 -21.26
CA ARG A 837 -15.51 7.27 -21.39
C ARG A 837 -15.88 8.73 -21.12
N PRO A 838 -15.05 9.49 -20.38
CA PRO A 838 -15.27 10.92 -20.20
C PRO A 838 -15.19 11.64 -21.56
N ARG A 839 -16.19 12.50 -21.80
CA ARG A 839 -16.24 13.34 -23.02
C ARG A 839 -16.98 14.67 -22.82
N PHE A 840 -17.85 14.78 -21.81
CA PHE A 840 -18.67 15.98 -21.61
C PHE A 840 -17.98 16.99 -20.72
N ILE A 841 -18.34 18.26 -20.83
CA ILE A 841 -17.81 19.32 -19.95
C ILE A 841 -18.30 19.08 -18.53
N ASN A 842 -17.41 19.22 -17.55
CA ASN A 842 -17.75 19.18 -16.12
C ASN A 842 -18.42 20.47 -15.66
#